data_AF-A0A9D6V6L1-F1
#
_entry.id   AF-A0A9D6V6L1-F1
#
_cell.length_a   1.000
_cell.length_b   1.000
_cell.length_c   1.000
_cell.angle_alpha   90.00
_cell.angle_beta   90.00
_cell.angle_gamma   90.00
#
_symmetry.space_group_name_H-M   'P 1'
#
loop_
_entity.id
_entity.type
_entity.pdbx_description
1 polymer ?
#
loop_
_entity_poly.entity_id
_entity_poly.type
_entity_poly.pdbx_seq_one_letter_code
_entity_poly.pdbx_strand_id
1 'polypeptide(L)'
;MLNRAIAGCLIALSLLLSTHPVLSADPGKTQPPAARSNPVVNSQLKSGDLYALVVGVSKYKDSKVPKLELSDKDAREFGDFLKTQNQIFKTANVTYLLNEKATKSEVEKYLYYTLPKAGKDDTVILFFSGHGAFDPIRPNDFLFLPFDAETEYLGTTSVKMSGLEFLKAVNAERVLIIADACYAGGFSQMKPKALSPSLELFLQEARSSSGRAIITSARNGELSWESPDFKNSVFTHNFLEGLKGKADRDRDGVVTLNEAYEYAYAHTKNETSGKQHPQFEGKVVGAFPLSFVGSRVPPSELKKKLFRSVEAGNSNSVEQLIAQIAEVDARNERNDTPLIIAGRHGQGEVVKLLLARGAEVDAMNLAASTALSYASEAGHEHVVVLLLGAGADADHKNENGFTPLALASAQGNLKIAELLLEEGANVKARTDSGDTPLSLAAAGGHSDTVKLLLERGSDATTADLDSATALVKAARRGHPEIVKILLATAAGIKMANGGIPERQLILAVLRGDTQRVNGLLSQTVDVDAQTESKDTALMFAAGLGHSEAVRALISKGTKINLRGNNDMTALLRAAENGHADVVKILLDAAADPSARDVNGDSALALAAKRGRLGSVKTLCAKDAKVDVHNKDGDAPLILAAGSGHADVVKFLVSAGSPVDAKSKDGNTPLIAASEGGHAEIVKFLVSKEADINAKNNRQKTALIRAAQNGHRSVVKILMAAGADMSAEDWEGKNALTLASETGRQEIIDLLKTR
;
A
#
# COMPACT_ATOMS: atom_id res chain seq x y z
N MET A 1 14.99 21.43 -16.25
CA MET A 1 14.56 22.71 -15.63
C MET A 1 13.14 23.16 -16.03
N LEU A 2 12.29 22.35 -16.68
CA LEU A 2 10.93 22.78 -17.02
C LEU A 2 9.84 22.32 -16.01
N ASN A 3 10.09 21.26 -15.22
CA ASN A 3 9.09 20.72 -14.28
C ASN A 3 9.12 21.34 -12.87
N ARG A 4 10.07 22.25 -12.58
CA ARG A 4 10.14 22.93 -11.26
C ARG A 4 9.30 24.21 -11.17
N ALA A 5 8.81 24.75 -12.29
CA ALA A 5 7.94 25.92 -12.28
C ALA A 5 6.45 25.58 -12.01
N ILE A 6 6.02 24.34 -12.27
CA ILE A 6 4.61 23.94 -12.17
C ILE A 6 4.27 23.41 -10.76
N ALA A 7 5.18 22.69 -10.11
CA ALA A 7 4.97 22.22 -8.74
C ALA A 7 4.99 23.36 -7.70
N GLY A 8 5.68 24.47 -7.98
CA GLY A 8 5.73 25.65 -7.12
C GLY A 8 4.44 26.48 -7.07
N CYS A 9 3.56 26.36 -8.07
CA CYS A 9 2.27 27.07 -8.08
C CYS A 9 1.14 26.29 -7.39
N LEU A 10 1.26 24.96 -7.25
CA LEU A 10 0.21 24.13 -6.63
C LEU A 10 0.25 24.11 -5.10
N ILE A 11 1.41 24.39 -4.48
CA ILE A 11 1.53 24.54 -3.01
C ILE A 11 1.07 25.93 -2.55
N ALA A 12 1.07 26.94 -3.41
CA ALA A 12 0.53 28.27 -3.10
C ALA A 12 -1.02 28.31 -3.14
N LEU A 13 -1.68 27.35 -3.79
CA LEU A 13 -3.14 27.30 -3.89
C LEU A 13 -3.82 26.55 -2.72
N SER A 14 -3.11 25.64 -2.05
CA SER A 14 -3.62 24.92 -0.87
C SER A 14 -3.59 25.75 0.42
N LEU A 15 -2.86 26.87 0.43
CA LEU A 15 -2.74 27.79 1.58
C LEU A 15 -3.74 28.96 1.56
N LEU A 16 -4.64 29.03 0.58
CA LEU A 16 -5.62 30.12 0.41
C LEU A 16 -7.09 29.74 0.72
N LEU A 17 -7.34 28.54 1.28
CA LEU A 17 -8.70 28.05 1.56
C LEU A 17 -8.98 27.70 3.04
N SER A 18 -8.14 28.12 3.99
CA SER A 18 -8.39 27.90 5.42
C SER A 18 -8.42 29.18 6.24
N THR A 19 -9.45 30.02 6.09
CA THR A 19 -9.86 30.97 7.16
C THR A 19 -11.33 31.40 7.02
N HIS A 20 -12.20 30.93 7.93
CA HIS A 20 -13.20 31.81 8.53
C HIS A 20 -13.37 31.42 10.01
N PRO A 21 -13.24 32.37 10.95
CA PRO A 21 -13.40 32.10 12.37
C PRO A 21 -14.86 32.17 12.82
N VAL A 22 -15.12 31.41 13.88
CA VAL A 22 -16.33 31.28 14.70
C VAL A 22 -16.77 32.60 15.35
N LEU A 23 -18.08 32.84 15.45
CA LEU A 23 -18.70 33.68 16.49
C LEU A 23 -20.06 33.07 16.95
N SER A 24 -20.20 32.93 18.28
CA SER A 24 -21.38 32.54 19.09
C SER A 24 -22.39 33.70 19.21
N ALA A 25 -23.61 33.68 19.79
CA ALA A 25 -24.40 32.80 20.65
C ALA A 25 -25.91 33.20 20.54
N ASP A 26 -26.80 32.33 21.07
CA ASP A 26 -28.28 32.28 21.24
C ASP A 26 -28.93 33.48 22.02
N PRO A 27 -30.26 33.57 22.40
CA PRO A 27 -31.47 32.72 22.17
C PRO A 27 -32.85 33.44 21.95
N GLY A 28 -33.92 32.72 21.56
CA GLY A 28 -35.30 33.26 21.66
C GLY A 28 -36.52 32.50 21.08
N LYS A 29 -37.03 31.49 21.81
CA LYS A 29 -38.44 31.01 22.00
C LYS A 29 -39.48 30.96 20.84
N THR A 30 -39.95 29.74 20.50
CA THR A 30 -41.33 29.16 20.66
C THR A 30 -41.73 28.15 19.54
N GLN A 31 -42.22 26.96 19.93
CA GLN A 31 -42.78 25.83 19.14
C GLN A 31 -44.33 25.91 19.08
N PRO A 32 -45.14 25.04 18.38
CA PRO A 32 -44.94 23.94 17.37
C PRO A 32 -46.04 23.95 16.23
N PRO A 33 -46.45 22.84 15.54
CA PRO A 33 -45.73 21.80 14.77
C PRO A 33 -46.18 21.68 13.27
N ALA A 34 -45.50 20.79 12.53
CA ALA A 34 -45.93 20.05 11.33
C ALA A 34 -45.69 20.67 9.92
N ALA A 35 -44.60 20.25 9.28
CA ALA A 35 -44.57 19.55 7.98
C ALA A 35 -43.10 19.31 7.59
N ARG A 36 -42.76 18.09 7.16
CA ARG A 36 -41.42 17.73 6.69
C ARG A 36 -41.04 18.58 5.48
N SER A 37 -40.07 19.48 5.66
CA SER A 37 -39.31 20.08 4.56
C SER A 37 -37.83 19.87 4.84
N ASN A 38 -37.16 19.11 3.97
CA ASN A 38 -35.70 19.11 3.86
C ASN A 38 -35.22 20.56 3.62
N PRO A 39 -34.26 21.11 4.39
CA PRO A 39 -33.53 22.27 3.92
C PRO A 39 -32.49 21.78 2.92
N VAL A 40 -32.86 21.92 1.65
CA VAL A 40 -32.04 22.35 0.52
C VAL A 40 -30.56 22.53 0.87
N VAL A 41 -29.72 21.63 0.36
CA VAL A 41 -28.27 21.86 0.24
C VAL A 41 -28.08 23.11 -0.62
N ASN A 42 -27.30 24.05 -0.09
CA ASN A 42 -27.10 25.38 -0.61
C ASN A 42 -26.69 25.34 -2.09
N SER A 43 -27.61 25.79 -2.92
CA SER A 43 -27.44 26.06 -4.34
C SER A 43 -26.61 27.34 -4.50
N GLN A 44 -25.36 27.23 -4.93
CA GLN A 44 -24.74 28.26 -5.75
C GLN A 44 -23.75 27.60 -6.71
N LEU A 45 -24.22 27.34 -7.93
CA LEU A 45 -23.53 27.62 -9.19
C LEU A 45 -24.51 27.34 -10.32
N LYS A 46 -25.56 28.19 -10.46
CA LYS A 46 -26.20 28.32 -11.77
C LYS A 46 -25.29 29.19 -12.62
N SER A 47 -24.29 28.54 -13.23
CA SER A 47 -23.67 29.00 -14.47
C SER A 47 -24.80 29.43 -15.44
N GLY A 48 -24.53 30.37 -16.35
CA GLY A 48 -25.48 30.77 -17.40
C GLY A 48 -26.00 29.58 -18.23
N ASP A 49 -26.71 29.87 -19.30
CA ASP A 49 -27.20 28.81 -20.19
C ASP A 49 -26.02 28.07 -20.85
N LEU A 50 -26.22 26.79 -21.15
CA LEU A 50 -25.32 26.01 -22.00
C LEU A 50 -25.83 26.10 -23.45
N TYR A 51 -24.99 26.58 -24.35
CA TYR A 51 -25.19 26.54 -25.79
C TYR A 51 -24.24 25.50 -26.39
N ALA A 52 -24.80 24.37 -26.82
CA ALA A 52 -24.00 23.29 -27.38
C ALA A 52 -24.39 23.02 -28.84
N LEU A 53 -23.40 23.04 -29.73
CA LEU A 53 -23.53 22.48 -31.08
C LEU A 53 -22.85 21.12 -31.10
N VAL A 54 -23.60 20.09 -31.46
CA VAL A 54 -23.10 18.72 -31.55
C VAL A 54 -23.30 18.23 -32.96
N VAL A 55 -22.20 18.12 -33.69
CA VAL A 55 -22.15 17.71 -35.09
C VAL A 55 -21.53 16.32 -35.20
N GLY A 56 -22.19 15.44 -35.95
CA GLY A 56 -21.74 14.05 -36.15
C GLY A 56 -21.98 13.60 -37.58
N VAL A 57 -20.93 13.33 -38.33
CA VAL A 57 -21.04 12.98 -39.76
C VAL A 57 -20.40 11.62 -40.01
N SER A 58 -21.25 10.59 -40.12
CA SER A 58 -20.83 9.23 -40.46
C SER A 58 -20.90 8.93 -41.96
N LYS A 59 -21.69 9.71 -42.69
CA LYS A 59 -21.92 9.58 -44.13
C LYS A 59 -21.74 10.93 -44.79
N TYR A 60 -21.00 10.95 -45.90
CA TYR A 60 -20.78 12.14 -46.71
C TYR A 60 -21.50 12.02 -48.06
N LYS A 61 -21.89 13.17 -48.63
CA LYS A 61 -22.47 13.28 -49.96
C LYS A 61 -21.46 12.91 -51.04
N ASP A 62 -20.22 13.36 -50.91
CA ASP A 62 -19.11 12.97 -51.78
C ASP A 62 -18.54 11.61 -51.32
N SER A 63 -18.62 10.61 -52.19
CA SER A 63 -18.12 9.25 -51.93
C SER A 63 -16.59 9.16 -51.81
N LYS A 64 -15.86 10.21 -52.19
CA LYS A 64 -14.40 10.29 -52.03
C LYS A 64 -13.99 10.57 -50.59
N VAL A 65 -14.90 11.06 -49.74
CA VAL A 65 -14.64 11.22 -48.30
C VAL A 65 -14.85 9.86 -47.62
N PRO A 66 -13.86 9.37 -46.83
CA PRO A 66 -14.03 8.14 -46.07
C PRO A 66 -15.19 8.22 -45.07
N LYS A 67 -15.75 7.07 -44.71
CA LYS A 67 -16.88 6.99 -43.79
C LYS A 67 -16.39 6.62 -42.38
N LEU A 68 -16.86 7.35 -41.38
CA LEU A 68 -16.72 6.99 -39.96
C LEU A 68 -18.03 6.36 -39.49
N GLU A 69 -18.09 5.04 -39.34
CA GLU A 69 -19.37 4.33 -39.14
C GLU A 69 -20.13 4.72 -37.86
N LEU A 70 -19.47 5.29 -36.84
CA LEU A 70 -20.08 5.61 -35.54
C LEU A 70 -20.00 7.08 -35.12
N SER A 71 -19.55 7.99 -35.98
CA SER A 71 -19.37 9.42 -35.62
C SER A 71 -20.68 10.11 -35.19
N ASP A 72 -21.77 9.86 -35.91
CA ASP A 72 -23.11 10.33 -35.58
C ASP A 72 -23.65 9.75 -34.27
N LYS A 73 -23.29 8.50 -33.96
CA LYS A 73 -23.60 7.85 -32.69
C LYS A 73 -22.84 8.50 -31.54
N ASP A 74 -21.53 8.71 -31.68
CA ASP A 74 -20.70 9.36 -30.67
C ASP A 74 -21.16 10.80 -30.38
N ALA A 75 -21.49 11.55 -31.45
CA ALA A 75 -22.09 12.88 -31.31
C ALA A 75 -23.42 12.82 -30.57
N ARG A 76 -24.28 11.84 -30.87
CA ARG A 76 -25.53 11.66 -30.13
C ARG A 76 -25.28 11.37 -28.65
N GLU A 77 -24.38 10.43 -28.35
CA GLU A 77 -24.02 10.07 -26.96
C GLU A 77 -23.50 11.29 -26.19
N PHE A 78 -22.62 12.08 -26.79
CA PHE A 78 -22.10 13.30 -26.18
C PHE A 78 -23.18 14.35 -25.95
N GLY A 79 -24.03 14.61 -26.95
CA GLY A 79 -25.11 15.58 -26.83
C GLY A 79 -26.14 15.16 -25.78
N ASP A 80 -26.47 13.88 -25.71
CA ASP A 80 -27.39 13.33 -24.71
C ASP A 80 -26.79 13.48 -23.30
N PHE A 81 -25.49 13.27 -23.14
CA PHE A 81 -24.77 13.59 -21.90
C PHE A 81 -24.88 15.08 -21.54
N LEU A 82 -24.72 16.00 -22.50
CA LEU A 82 -24.86 17.44 -22.22
C LEU A 82 -26.26 17.83 -21.76
N LYS A 83 -27.30 17.15 -22.25
CA LYS A 83 -28.69 17.36 -21.80
C LYS A 83 -28.93 16.94 -20.36
N THR A 84 -28.17 15.97 -19.83
CA THR A 84 -28.31 15.55 -18.43
C THR A 84 -27.69 16.55 -17.44
N GLN A 85 -26.97 17.57 -17.93
CA GLN A 85 -26.27 18.58 -17.10
C GLN A 85 -27.18 19.70 -16.57
N ASN A 86 -28.48 19.42 -16.39
CA ASN A 86 -29.48 20.40 -15.94
C ASN A 86 -29.30 20.86 -14.48
N GLN A 87 -28.42 20.20 -13.73
CA GLN A 87 -28.05 20.58 -12.37
C GLN A 87 -26.96 21.67 -12.34
N ILE A 88 -26.26 21.86 -13.46
CA ILE A 88 -25.13 22.78 -13.58
C ILE A 88 -25.52 24.07 -14.33
N PHE A 89 -26.35 23.94 -15.36
CA PHE A 89 -26.76 25.06 -16.23
C PHE A 89 -28.21 25.44 -15.98
N LYS A 90 -28.54 26.73 -16.19
CA LYS A 90 -29.94 27.21 -16.17
C LYS A 90 -30.79 26.49 -17.22
N THR A 91 -30.30 26.43 -18.45
CA THR A 91 -30.90 25.73 -19.58
C THR A 91 -29.79 25.06 -20.40
N ALA A 92 -30.02 23.82 -20.85
CA ALA A 92 -29.11 23.12 -21.77
C ALA A 92 -29.66 23.15 -23.20
N ASN A 93 -29.24 24.15 -23.97
CA ASN A 93 -29.60 24.32 -25.39
C ASN A 93 -28.66 23.50 -26.27
N VAL A 94 -28.94 22.20 -26.42
CA VAL A 94 -28.14 21.27 -27.23
C VAL A 94 -28.74 21.10 -28.63
N THR A 95 -28.03 21.57 -29.65
CA THR A 95 -28.42 21.45 -31.07
C THR A 95 -27.66 20.30 -31.73
N TYR A 96 -28.38 19.39 -32.38
CA TYR A 96 -27.81 18.22 -33.07
C TYR A 96 -27.88 18.43 -34.57
N LEU A 97 -26.73 18.34 -35.22
CA LEU A 97 -26.62 18.27 -36.67
C LEU A 97 -25.93 16.96 -37.03
N LEU A 98 -26.72 15.95 -37.43
CA LEU A 98 -26.21 14.61 -37.70
C LEU A 98 -26.42 14.25 -39.18
N ASN A 99 -25.39 13.70 -39.82
CA ASN A 99 -25.39 13.27 -41.22
C ASN A 99 -26.04 14.32 -42.14
N GLU A 100 -27.10 13.98 -42.88
CA GLU A 100 -27.80 14.85 -43.85
C GLU A 100 -28.25 16.22 -43.30
N LYS A 101 -28.37 16.36 -41.96
CA LYS A 101 -28.70 17.64 -41.31
C LYS A 101 -27.47 18.51 -41.02
N ALA A 102 -26.28 17.92 -40.99
CA ALA A 102 -25.00 18.60 -40.81
C ALA A 102 -24.50 19.20 -42.12
N THR A 103 -25.32 20.00 -42.79
CA THR A 103 -24.89 20.74 -43.98
C THR A 103 -24.03 21.95 -43.57
N LYS A 104 -23.18 22.43 -44.48
CA LYS A 104 -22.40 23.65 -44.29
C LYS A 104 -23.29 24.81 -43.81
N SER A 105 -24.42 25.01 -44.50
CA SER A 105 -25.34 26.11 -44.21
C SER A 105 -25.91 26.04 -42.80
N GLU A 106 -26.33 24.87 -42.32
CA GLU A 106 -26.90 24.74 -40.97
C GLU A 106 -25.82 24.87 -39.87
N VAL A 107 -24.61 24.37 -40.11
CA VAL A 107 -23.48 24.54 -39.18
C VAL A 107 -23.11 26.03 -39.08
N GLU A 108 -22.90 26.71 -40.22
CA GLU A 108 -22.58 28.14 -40.25
C GLU A 108 -23.72 28.98 -39.66
N LYS A 109 -24.97 28.64 -39.94
CA LYS A 109 -26.14 29.30 -39.35
C LYS A 109 -26.08 29.26 -37.82
N TYR A 110 -25.74 28.12 -37.24
CA TYR A 110 -25.56 28.05 -35.79
C TYR A 110 -24.39 28.93 -35.33
N LEU A 111 -23.21 28.77 -35.94
CA LEU A 111 -21.99 29.45 -35.51
C LEU A 111 -22.08 30.98 -35.61
N TYR A 112 -22.72 31.52 -36.64
CA TYR A 112 -22.77 32.95 -36.91
C TYR A 112 -24.05 33.65 -36.45
N TYR A 113 -25.17 32.93 -36.26
CA TYR A 113 -26.46 33.55 -35.89
C TYR A 113 -27.02 33.09 -34.55
N THR A 114 -26.76 31.84 -34.14
CA THR A 114 -27.24 31.32 -32.87
C THR A 114 -26.23 31.56 -31.76
N LEU A 115 -24.97 31.21 -32.00
CA LEU A 115 -23.92 31.25 -30.99
C LEU A 115 -23.59 32.65 -30.43
N PRO A 116 -23.60 33.74 -31.23
CA PRO A 116 -23.35 35.09 -30.70
C PRO A 116 -24.37 35.58 -29.67
N LYS A 117 -25.49 34.87 -29.49
CA LYS A 117 -26.48 35.17 -28.44
C LYS A 117 -26.03 34.74 -27.04
N ALA A 118 -24.98 33.91 -26.93
CA ALA A 118 -24.44 33.48 -25.65
C ALA A 118 -23.80 34.66 -24.91
N GLY A 119 -24.32 34.95 -23.72
CA GLY A 119 -23.84 35.99 -22.83
C GLY A 119 -22.55 35.59 -22.11
N LYS A 120 -21.97 36.57 -21.39
CA LYS A 120 -20.70 36.43 -20.68
C LYS A 120 -20.63 35.23 -19.74
N ASP A 121 -21.71 35.02 -18.99
CA ASP A 121 -21.83 33.96 -17.99
C ASP A 121 -22.27 32.62 -18.58
N ASP A 122 -22.52 32.53 -19.89
CA ASP A 122 -22.96 31.29 -20.54
C ASP A 122 -21.77 30.37 -20.84
N THR A 123 -22.08 29.11 -21.12
CA THR A 123 -21.09 28.12 -21.57
C THR A 123 -21.37 27.71 -22.99
N VAL A 124 -20.32 27.69 -23.80
CA VAL A 124 -20.39 27.24 -25.19
C VAL A 124 -19.59 25.96 -25.34
N ILE A 125 -20.22 24.93 -25.91
CA ILE A 125 -19.54 23.69 -26.30
C ILE A 125 -19.79 23.43 -27.77
N LEU A 126 -18.73 23.32 -28.56
CA LEU A 126 -18.80 22.91 -29.95
C LEU A 126 -18.13 21.54 -30.07
N PHE A 127 -18.91 20.51 -30.36
CA PHE A 127 -18.43 19.15 -30.53
C PHE A 127 -18.60 18.73 -31.98
N PHE A 128 -17.48 18.49 -32.65
CA PHE A 128 -17.41 18.09 -34.04
C PHE A 128 -16.83 16.68 -34.13
N SER A 129 -17.72 15.69 -34.19
CA SER A 129 -17.35 14.33 -34.56
C SER A 129 -17.49 14.18 -36.07
N GLY A 130 -16.41 13.77 -36.72
CA GLY A 130 -16.32 13.67 -38.17
C GLY A 130 -14.90 14.00 -38.63
N HIS A 131 -14.71 14.14 -39.94
CA HIS A 131 -13.41 14.47 -40.51
C HIS A 131 -13.11 15.97 -40.40
N GLY A 132 -12.04 16.32 -39.70
CA GLY A 132 -11.32 17.58 -39.88
C GLY A 132 -10.23 17.45 -40.96
N ALA A 133 -10.10 18.47 -41.81
CA ALA A 133 -9.15 18.52 -42.92
C ALA A 133 -8.38 19.85 -42.94
N PHE A 134 -7.19 19.83 -43.56
CA PHE A 134 -6.41 21.04 -43.85
C PHE A 134 -6.38 21.27 -45.36
N ASP A 135 -6.54 22.53 -45.78
CA ASP A 135 -6.40 22.90 -47.19
C ASP A 135 -4.90 23.02 -47.55
N PRO A 136 -4.35 22.20 -48.47
CA PRO A 136 -2.93 22.26 -48.77
C PRO A 136 -2.53 23.47 -49.63
N ILE A 137 -3.50 24.11 -50.28
CA ILE A 137 -3.33 25.38 -51.04
C ILE A 137 -3.34 26.57 -50.08
N ARG A 138 -4.15 26.48 -49.02
CA ARG A 138 -4.23 27.45 -47.93
C ARG A 138 -3.85 26.76 -46.62
N PRO A 139 -2.55 26.46 -46.41
CA PRO A 139 -2.09 25.62 -45.31
C PRO A 139 -2.52 26.15 -43.93
N ASN A 140 -2.84 27.45 -43.86
CA ASN A 140 -3.37 28.19 -42.71
C ASN A 140 -4.82 27.87 -42.31
N ASP A 141 -5.55 27.08 -43.08
CA ASP A 141 -6.97 26.83 -42.84
C ASP A 141 -7.28 25.41 -42.35
N PHE A 142 -7.82 25.33 -41.11
CA PHE A 142 -8.46 24.13 -40.56
C PHE A 142 -9.94 24.13 -40.95
N LEU A 143 -10.39 23.04 -41.55
CA LEU A 143 -11.71 22.89 -42.14
C LEU A 143 -12.42 21.69 -41.50
N PHE A 144 -13.66 21.88 -41.05
CA PHE A 144 -14.54 20.77 -40.70
C PHE A 144 -15.32 20.34 -41.94
N LEU A 145 -15.41 19.04 -42.20
CA LEU A 145 -16.17 18.50 -43.32
C LEU A 145 -17.64 18.23 -42.90
N PRO A 146 -18.59 19.07 -43.32
CA PRO A 146 -20.01 18.77 -43.20
C PRO A 146 -20.44 17.66 -44.18
N PHE A 147 -21.68 17.20 -44.04
CA PHE A 147 -22.27 16.17 -44.89
C PHE A 147 -22.17 16.48 -46.39
N ASP A 148 -22.36 17.73 -46.78
CA ASP A 148 -22.35 18.23 -48.15
C ASP A 148 -20.96 18.69 -48.62
N ALA A 149 -19.89 18.35 -47.90
CA ALA A 149 -18.53 18.64 -48.32
C ALA A 149 -18.17 17.87 -49.60
N GLU A 150 -17.58 18.58 -50.57
CA GLU A 150 -17.07 18.02 -51.81
C GLU A 150 -15.55 18.20 -51.86
N THR A 151 -14.84 17.10 -52.12
CA THR A 151 -13.37 17.04 -52.04
C THR A 151 -12.68 17.95 -53.05
N GLU A 152 -13.33 18.21 -54.19
CA GLU A 152 -12.83 19.12 -55.24
C GLU A 152 -13.04 20.59 -54.88
N TYR A 153 -13.98 20.89 -53.98
CA TYR A 153 -14.41 22.25 -53.64
C TYR A 153 -14.37 22.52 -52.14
N LEU A 154 -13.43 21.90 -51.42
CA LEU A 154 -13.31 22.00 -49.96
C LEU A 154 -13.39 23.45 -49.46
N GLY A 155 -12.78 24.40 -50.15
CA GLY A 155 -12.82 25.81 -49.75
C GLY A 155 -14.20 26.45 -49.70
N THR A 156 -15.16 25.99 -50.51
CA THR A 156 -16.52 26.54 -50.59
C THR A 156 -17.55 25.63 -49.93
N THR A 157 -17.28 24.32 -49.80
CA THR A 157 -18.24 23.35 -49.23
C THR A 157 -17.91 22.92 -47.80
N SER A 158 -16.72 23.21 -47.29
CA SER A 158 -16.38 22.97 -45.88
C SER A 158 -16.69 24.16 -44.98
N VAL A 159 -16.73 23.91 -43.68
CA VAL A 159 -16.84 24.95 -42.65
C VAL A 159 -15.43 25.34 -42.23
N LYS A 160 -15.08 26.61 -42.44
CA LYS A 160 -13.77 27.13 -42.03
C LYS A 160 -13.75 27.35 -40.52
N MET A 161 -12.86 26.63 -39.85
CA MET A 161 -12.69 26.67 -38.39
C MET A 161 -11.50 27.53 -37.97
N SER A 162 -10.54 27.80 -38.85
CA SER A 162 -9.39 28.68 -38.60
C SER A 162 -9.73 30.18 -38.65
N GLY A 163 -8.96 30.99 -37.91
CA GLY A 163 -9.12 32.44 -37.88
C GLY A 163 -10.47 32.82 -37.29
N LEU A 164 -10.63 32.58 -35.99
CA LEU A 164 -11.86 32.39 -35.22
C LEU A 164 -12.80 33.63 -35.16
N GLU A 165 -13.08 34.29 -36.27
CA GLU A 165 -13.95 35.48 -36.38
C GLU A 165 -15.31 35.25 -35.76
N PHE A 166 -15.89 34.05 -35.92
CA PHE A 166 -17.13 33.71 -35.26
C PHE A 166 -17.00 33.70 -33.72
N LEU A 167 -15.87 33.23 -33.15
CA LEU A 167 -15.64 33.30 -31.71
C LEU A 167 -15.36 34.72 -31.23
N LYS A 168 -14.83 35.62 -32.08
CA LYS A 168 -14.70 37.04 -31.72
C LYS A 168 -16.07 37.69 -31.49
N ALA A 169 -17.11 37.18 -32.14
CA ALA A 169 -18.50 37.61 -31.96
C ALA A 169 -19.20 36.95 -30.75
N VAL A 170 -18.60 35.92 -30.12
CA VAL A 170 -19.17 35.24 -28.95
C VAL A 170 -18.74 35.95 -27.67
N ASN A 171 -19.71 36.47 -26.92
CA ASN A 171 -19.46 37.18 -25.66
C ASN A 171 -19.23 36.24 -24.46
N ALA A 172 -19.47 34.93 -24.61
CA ALA A 172 -19.25 33.93 -23.55
C ALA A 172 -17.77 33.80 -23.18
N GLU A 173 -17.48 33.82 -21.87
CA GLU A 173 -16.13 33.62 -21.35
C GLU A 173 -15.70 32.14 -21.37
N ARG A 174 -16.65 31.19 -21.35
CA ARG A 174 -16.38 29.75 -21.31
C ARG A 174 -16.73 29.10 -22.63
N VAL A 175 -15.72 28.84 -23.46
CA VAL A 175 -15.90 28.22 -24.78
C VAL A 175 -15.00 26.99 -24.88
N LEU A 176 -15.58 25.83 -25.13
CA LEU A 176 -14.87 24.59 -25.37
C LEU A 176 -15.17 24.08 -26.78
N ILE A 177 -14.13 23.83 -27.56
CA ILE A 177 -14.23 23.20 -28.88
C ILE A 177 -13.57 21.84 -28.81
N ILE A 178 -14.30 20.80 -29.14
CA ILE A 178 -13.78 19.44 -29.28
C ILE A 178 -13.97 19.06 -30.73
N ALA A 179 -12.88 18.94 -31.46
CA ALA A 179 -12.92 18.64 -32.88
C ALA A 179 -11.96 17.51 -33.19
N ASP A 180 -12.49 16.52 -33.88
CA ASP A 180 -11.72 15.36 -34.28
C ASP A 180 -10.96 15.66 -35.59
N ALA A 181 -9.63 15.65 -35.52
CA ALA A 181 -8.73 15.95 -36.64
C ALA A 181 -8.10 14.67 -37.16
N CYS A 182 -8.91 13.82 -37.80
CA CYS A 182 -8.49 12.49 -38.23
C CYS A 182 -7.98 12.39 -39.68
N TYR A 183 -8.15 13.43 -40.52
CA TYR A 183 -7.90 13.26 -41.96
C TYR A 183 -7.02 14.33 -42.60
N ALA A 184 -5.72 14.03 -42.67
CA ALA A 184 -4.74 14.82 -43.42
C ALA A 184 -4.25 14.15 -44.73
N GLY A 185 -4.77 12.97 -45.09
CA GLY A 185 -3.98 12.00 -45.86
C GLY A 185 -4.50 11.48 -47.21
N GLY A 186 -5.67 11.87 -47.72
CA GLY A 186 -6.23 11.13 -48.89
C GLY A 186 -7.06 11.91 -49.90
N PHE A 187 -6.97 13.24 -49.97
CA PHE A 187 -7.42 13.98 -51.16
C PHE A 187 -6.33 13.84 -52.22
N SER A 188 -6.50 12.82 -53.06
CA SER A 188 -5.55 12.32 -54.06
C SER A 188 -4.80 13.45 -54.78
N GLN A 189 -3.46 13.38 -54.71
CA GLN A 189 -2.42 14.21 -55.37
C GLN A 189 -1.66 15.23 -54.50
N MET A 190 -2.02 15.47 -53.24
CA MET A 190 -1.27 16.41 -52.41
C MET A 190 -0.21 15.68 -51.56
N LYS A 191 1.08 15.94 -51.84
CA LYS A 191 2.23 15.32 -51.15
C LYS A 191 2.08 15.46 -49.62
N PRO A 192 2.48 14.44 -48.83
CA PRO A 192 2.43 14.52 -47.38
C PRO A 192 3.39 15.61 -46.91
N LYS A 193 2.83 16.75 -46.53
CA LYS A 193 3.54 17.75 -45.76
C LYS A 193 3.00 17.65 -44.34
N ALA A 194 3.93 17.54 -43.40
CA ALA A 194 3.67 17.58 -41.97
C ALA A 194 2.70 18.72 -41.63
N LEU A 195 1.86 18.54 -40.59
CA LEU A 195 0.94 19.57 -40.11
C LEU A 195 1.67 20.92 -40.01
N SER A 196 1.11 21.92 -40.68
CA SER A 196 1.70 23.24 -40.96
C SER A 196 1.73 24.14 -39.71
N PRO A 197 2.55 25.23 -39.68
CA PRO A 197 2.51 26.39 -38.75
C PRO A 197 1.13 27.02 -38.43
N SER A 198 0.08 26.45 -38.98
CA SER A 198 -1.30 26.86 -39.09
C SER A 198 -2.18 26.28 -37.99
N LEU A 199 -1.94 25.02 -37.60
CA LEU A 199 -2.46 24.51 -36.33
C LEU A 199 -1.89 25.39 -35.22
N GLU A 200 -0.59 25.72 -35.26
CA GLU A 200 0.02 26.60 -34.27
C GLU A 200 -0.66 27.97 -34.18
N LEU A 201 -1.06 28.60 -35.30
CA LEU A 201 -1.82 29.86 -35.29
C LEU A 201 -3.21 29.72 -34.67
N PHE A 202 -3.95 28.67 -35.04
CA PHE A 202 -5.27 28.36 -34.48
C PHE A 202 -5.19 28.06 -32.96
N LEU A 203 -4.18 27.30 -32.55
CA LEU A 203 -3.88 26.99 -31.14
C LEU A 203 -3.37 28.22 -30.39
N GLN A 204 -2.56 29.08 -31.02
CA GLN A 204 -2.05 30.33 -30.42
C GLN A 204 -3.18 31.31 -30.15
N GLU A 205 -4.16 31.43 -31.04
CA GLU A 205 -5.36 32.25 -30.82
C GLU A 205 -6.17 31.73 -29.63
N ALA A 206 -6.33 30.40 -29.50
CA ALA A 206 -6.94 29.76 -28.33
C ALA A 206 -6.15 30.00 -27.03
N ARG A 207 -4.81 29.86 -27.06
CA ARG A 207 -3.91 30.14 -25.93
C ARG A 207 -3.96 31.60 -25.47
N SER A 208 -4.19 32.53 -26.40
CA SER A 208 -4.23 33.97 -26.13
C SER A 208 -5.55 34.46 -25.51
N SER A 209 -6.61 33.64 -25.56
CA SER A 209 -7.95 33.99 -25.11
C SER A 209 -8.28 33.30 -23.78
N SER A 210 -8.40 34.06 -22.67
CA SER A 210 -8.77 33.50 -21.36
C SER A 210 -10.17 32.88 -21.39
N GLY A 211 -10.29 31.63 -20.95
CA GLY A 211 -11.57 30.92 -20.81
C GLY A 211 -12.00 30.11 -22.05
N ARG A 212 -11.19 30.13 -23.10
CA ARG A 212 -11.40 29.33 -24.31
C ARG A 212 -10.40 28.17 -24.37
N ALA A 213 -10.89 26.98 -24.71
CA ALA A 213 -10.08 25.78 -24.84
C ALA A 213 -10.49 24.97 -26.07
N ILE A 214 -9.50 24.30 -26.66
CA ILE A 214 -9.68 23.45 -27.83
C ILE A 214 -9.03 22.10 -27.57
N ILE A 215 -9.75 21.03 -27.89
CA ILE A 215 -9.26 19.65 -27.86
C ILE A 215 -9.31 19.11 -29.28
N THR A 216 -8.16 18.66 -29.79
CA THR A 216 -8.05 18.03 -31.12
C THR A 216 -7.25 16.73 -31.06
N SER A 217 -7.46 15.82 -32.00
CA SER A 217 -6.84 14.48 -31.99
C SER A 217 -5.45 14.40 -32.65
N ALA A 218 -4.84 15.51 -33.09
CA ALA A 218 -3.58 15.53 -33.85
C ALA A 218 -2.53 16.51 -33.28
N ARG A 219 -1.23 16.19 -33.41
CA ARG A 219 -0.11 17.10 -33.06
C ARG A 219 0.45 17.86 -34.26
N ASN A 220 1.02 19.04 -33.97
CA ASN A 220 1.81 19.79 -34.94
C ASN A 220 2.98 18.94 -35.45
N GLY A 221 3.09 18.76 -36.77
CA GLY A 221 4.10 17.93 -37.42
C GLY A 221 3.85 16.42 -37.46
N GLU A 222 2.80 15.89 -36.83
CA GLU A 222 2.52 14.43 -36.76
C GLU A 222 1.25 14.06 -37.53
N LEU A 223 1.24 12.91 -38.21
CA LEU A 223 0.06 12.41 -38.91
C LEU A 223 -0.88 11.74 -37.89
N SER A 224 -2.11 12.22 -37.78
CA SER A 224 -3.20 11.48 -37.12
C SER A 224 -3.70 10.40 -38.07
N TRP A 225 -3.65 9.14 -37.64
CA TRP A 225 -4.09 7.98 -38.42
C TRP A 225 -5.33 7.38 -37.77
N GLU A 226 -6.41 7.21 -38.53
CA GLU A 226 -7.51 6.35 -38.11
C GLU A 226 -7.01 4.90 -38.06
N SER A 227 -7.24 4.23 -36.92
CA SER A 227 -6.97 2.80 -36.81
C SER A 227 -8.09 2.03 -37.52
N PRO A 228 -7.78 1.08 -38.43
CA PRO A 228 -8.79 0.29 -39.14
C PRO A 228 -9.70 -0.52 -38.22
N ASP A 229 -9.24 -0.81 -37.00
CA ASP A 229 -9.95 -1.61 -36.01
C ASP A 229 -11.09 -0.84 -35.33
N PHE A 230 -11.09 0.49 -35.44
CA PHE A 230 -12.09 1.35 -34.82
C PHE A 230 -12.99 1.99 -35.86
N LYS A 231 -14.30 1.84 -35.65
CA LYS A 231 -15.37 2.38 -36.50
C LYS A 231 -15.61 3.90 -36.31
N ASN A 232 -14.83 4.53 -35.44
CA ASN A 232 -14.83 5.94 -35.05
C ASN A 232 -13.41 6.38 -34.65
N SER A 233 -13.25 7.65 -34.29
CA SER A 233 -12.02 8.15 -33.69
C SER A 233 -11.76 7.55 -32.32
N VAL A 234 -10.56 6.98 -32.19
CA VAL A 234 -10.05 6.36 -30.96
C VAL A 234 -10.03 7.37 -29.82
N PHE A 235 -9.68 8.63 -30.10
CA PHE A 235 -9.77 9.72 -29.13
C PHE A 235 -11.21 9.95 -28.65
N THR A 236 -12.14 10.12 -29.60
CA THR A 236 -13.54 10.40 -29.29
C THR A 236 -14.15 9.26 -28.45
N HIS A 237 -13.86 8.01 -28.83
CA HIS A 237 -14.29 6.84 -28.08
C HIS A 237 -13.79 6.87 -26.64
N ASN A 238 -12.46 6.98 -26.44
CA ASN A 238 -11.87 6.95 -25.11
C ASN A 238 -12.27 8.16 -24.26
N PHE A 239 -12.52 9.32 -24.88
CA PHE A 239 -13.04 10.50 -24.20
C PHE A 239 -14.45 10.29 -23.65
N LEU A 240 -15.34 9.68 -24.44
CA LEU A 240 -16.67 9.30 -23.97
C LEU A 240 -16.62 8.23 -22.88
N GLU A 241 -15.74 7.24 -23.00
CA GLU A 241 -15.55 6.22 -21.96
C GLU A 241 -14.99 6.81 -20.65
N GLY A 242 -14.11 7.80 -20.76
CA GLY A 242 -13.64 8.59 -19.63
C GLY A 242 -14.79 9.30 -18.92
N LEU A 243 -15.62 10.05 -19.68
CA LEU A 243 -16.81 10.73 -19.17
C LEU A 243 -17.85 9.78 -18.56
N LYS A 244 -17.89 8.52 -18.98
CA LYS A 244 -18.76 7.46 -18.42
C LYS A 244 -18.27 6.91 -17.07
N GLY A 245 -17.18 7.43 -16.52
CA GLY A 245 -16.68 7.06 -15.19
C GLY A 245 -15.32 6.33 -15.20
N LYS A 246 -14.78 5.94 -16.36
CA LYS A 246 -13.48 5.25 -16.39
C LYS A 246 -12.31 6.17 -16.04
N ALA A 247 -12.52 7.48 -16.14
CA ALA A 247 -11.55 8.50 -15.79
C ALA A 247 -11.53 8.89 -14.31
N ASP A 248 -12.47 8.41 -13.50
CA ASP A 248 -12.65 8.78 -12.09
C ASP A 248 -11.50 8.23 -11.22
N ARG A 249 -10.47 9.06 -10.99
CA ARG A 249 -9.23 8.67 -10.29
C ARG A 249 -9.36 8.76 -8.79
N ASP A 250 -10.07 9.78 -8.29
CA ASP A 250 -10.31 9.99 -6.86
C ASP A 250 -11.54 9.23 -6.36
N ARG A 251 -12.30 8.63 -7.28
CA ARG A 251 -13.38 7.70 -7.06
C ARG A 251 -14.54 8.41 -6.34
N ASP A 252 -14.82 9.67 -6.65
CA ASP A 252 -15.89 10.44 -6.01
C ASP A 252 -17.23 10.40 -6.78
N GLY A 253 -17.24 9.77 -7.96
CA GLY A 253 -18.39 9.67 -8.86
C GLY A 253 -18.60 10.89 -9.75
N VAL A 254 -17.67 11.84 -9.72
CA VAL A 254 -17.66 13.07 -10.52
C VAL A 254 -16.45 13.04 -11.44
N VAL A 255 -16.67 12.71 -12.72
CA VAL A 255 -15.60 12.88 -13.72
C VAL A 255 -15.57 14.32 -14.19
N THR A 256 -14.43 14.98 -13.99
CA THR A 256 -14.15 16.28 -14.59
C THR A 256 -13.75 16.12 -16.05
N LEU A 257 -13.96 17.18 -16.84
CA LEU A 257 -13.50 17.24 -18.24
C LEU A 257 -11.99 16.97 -18.36
N ASN A 258 -11.20 17.43 -17.38
CA ASN A 258 -9.76 17.23 -17.34
C ASN A 258 -9.39 15.76 -17.13
N GLU A 259 -10.08 15.07 -16.24
CA GLU A 259 -9.87 13.63 -16.02
C GLU A 259 -10.29 12.82 -17.24
N ALA A 260 -11.44 13.13 -17.83
CA ALA A 260 -11.88 12.49 -19.07
C ALA A 260 -10.85 12.68 -20.20
N TYR A 261 -10.28 13.88 -20.33
CA TYR A 261 -9.20 14.15 -21.29
C TYR A 261 -7.93 13.34 -20.97
N GLU A 262 -7.47 13.34 -19.72
CA GLU A 262 -6.27 12.59 -19.30
C GLU A 262 -6.43 11.08 -19.50
N TYR A 263 -7.61 10.55 -19.22
CA TYR A 263 -7.98 9.17 -19.51
C TYR A 263 -7.92 8.91 -21.02
N ALA A 264 -8.60 9.74 -21.81
CA ALA A 264 -8.60 9.62 -23.26
C ALA A 264 -7.20 9.68 -23.85
N TYR A 265 -6.37 10.60 -23.37
CA TYR A 265 -5.00 10.79 -23.79
C TYR A 265 -4.15 9.53 -23.57
N ALA A 266 -4.20 8.96 -22.35
CA ALA A 266 -3.44 7.77 -22.01
C ALA A 266 -3.86 6.54 -22.84
N HIS A 267 -5.17 6.31 -22.98
CA HIS A 267 -5.70 5.13 -23.66
C HIS A 267 -5.53 5.24 -25.18
N THR A 268 -5.83 6.40 -25.76
CA THR A 268 -5.62 6.66 -27.20
C THR A 268 -4.16 6.51 -27.57
N LYS A 269 -3.23 7.01 -26.75
CA LYS A 269 -1.79 6.83 -26.96
C LYS A 269 -1.40 5.35 -26.95
N ASN A 270 -1.91 4.56 -26.02
CA ASN A 270 -1.57 3.15 -25.90
C ASN A 270 -2.16 2.34 -27.07
N GLU A 271 -3.45 2.51 -27.35
CA GLU A 271 -4.17 1.75 -28.38
C GLU A 271 -3.68 2.05 -29.80
N THR A 272 -3.22 3.27 -30.05
CA THR A 272 -2.65 3.65 -31.34
C THR A 272 -1.14 3.46 -31.43
N SER A 273 -0.50 2.86 -30.42
CA SER A 273 0.96 2.74 -30.33
C SER A 273 1.69 4.07 -30.52
N GLY A 274 1.11 5.16 -30.00
CA GLY A 274 1.63 6.51 -30.12
C GLY A 274 1.43 7.17 -31.48
N LYS A 275 0.62 6.60 -32.37
CA LYS A 275 0.30 7.22 -33.68
C LYS A 275 -0.79 8.30 -33.59
N GLN A 276 -1.61 8.27 -32.54
CA GLN A 276 -2.51 9.37 -32.19
C GLN A 276 -2.16 9.92 -30.80
N HIS A 277 -2.12 11.23 -30.72
CA HIS A 277 -1.81 11.96 -29.50
C HIS A 277 -2.73 13.18 -29.40
N PRO A 278 -3.83 13.09 -28.63
CA PRO A 278 -4.73 14.21 -28.41
C PRO A 278 -3.95 15.43 -27.90
N GLN A 279 -4.28 16.61 -28.44
CA GLN A 279 -3.79 17.89 -27.99
C GLN A 279 -4.91 18.64 -27.28
N PHE A 280 -4.58 19.16 -26.10
CA PHE A 280 -5.38 20.12 -25.36
C PHE A 280 -4.66 21.46 -25.34
N GLU A 281 -5.32 22.49 -25.83
CA GLU A 281 -4.70 23.78 -26.08
C GLU A 281 -5.64 24.93 -25.66
N GLY A 282 -5.09 25.90 -24.93
CA GLY A 282 -5.86 26.99 -24.31
C GLY A 282 -5.77 27.01 -22.79
N LYS A 283 -6.32 28.06 -22.17
CA LYS A 283 -6.36 28.22 -20.71
C LYS A 283 -7.81 28.20 -20.25
N VAL A 284 -8.26 27.06 -19.73
CA VAL A 284 -9.54 26.99 -19.03
C VAL A 284 -9.41 27.79 -17.74
N VAL A 285 -10.26 28.80 -17.56
CA VAL A 285 -10.32 29.60 -16.34
C VAL A 285 -11.28 28.88 -15.37
N GLY A 286 -10.75 28.38 -14.25
CA GLY A 286 -11.50 27.56 -13.30
C GLY A 286 -11.74 26.12 -13.77
N ALA A 287 -12.56 25.34 -13.08
CA ALA A 287 -13.06 24.07 -13.60
C ALA A 287 -14.14 24.36 -14.65
N PHE A 288 -14.06 23.77 -15.86
CA PHE A 288 -15.21 23.75 -16.78
C PHE A 288 -16.28 22.91 -16.08
N PRO A 289 -17.45 23.47 -15.70
CA PRO A 289 -18.39 22.76 -14.84
C PRO A 289 -19.17 21.77 -15.73
N LEU A 290 -18.54 20.64 -16.01
CA LEU A 290 -19.13 19.46 -16.62
C LEU A 290 -18.74 18.33 -15.68
N SER A 291 -19.68 17.95 -14.83
CA SER A 291 -19.55 16.84 -13.89
C SER A 291 -20.71 15.90 -14.16
N PHE A 292 -20.45 14.59 -14.28
CA PHE A 292 -21.54 13.62 -14.38
C PHE A 292 -22.39 13.67 -13.10
N VAL A 293 -23.54 14.36 -13.14
CA VAL A 293 -24.52 14.33 -12.05
C VAL A 293 -25.83 13.77 -12.58
N GLY A 294 -26.02 12.45 -12.40
CA GLY A 294 -27.18 11.74 -12.94
C GLY A 294 -27.36 10.33 -12.37
N SER A 295 -27.70 10.24 -11.08
CA SER A 295 -28.37 9.12 -10.40
C SER A 295 -27.80 7.69 -10.55
N ARG A 296 -26.77 7.40 -9.76
CA ARG A 296 -26.61 6.25 -8.85
C ARG A 296 -25.16 6.31 -8.42
N VAL A 297 -24.88 6.33 -7.11
CA VAL A 297 -23.51 6.13 -6.63
C VAL A 297 -23.01 4.85 -7.33
N PRO A 298 -21.87 4.88 -8.06
CA PRO A 298 -21.38 3.71 -8.78
C PRO A 298 -21.35 2.49 -7.85
N PRO A 299 -21.71 1.26 -8.29
CA PRO A 299 -21.68 0.09 -7.42
C PRO A 299 -20.33 -0.10 -6.71
N SER A 300 -19.23 0.29 -7.38
CA SER A 300 -17.88 0.32 -6.81
C SER A 300 -17.71 1.33 -5.66
N GLU A 301 -18.32 2.51 -5.74
CA GLU A 301 -18.31 3.52 -4.68
C GLU A 301 -19.27 3.23 -3.55
N LEU A 302 -20.42 2.63 -3.84
CA LEU A 302 -21.28 2.10 -2.80
C LEU A 302 -20.54 1.01 -2.02
N LYS A 303 -19.80 0.12 -2.69
CA LYS A 303 -18.96 -0.89 -2.02
C LYS A 303 -17.86 -0.24 -1.17
N LYS A 304 -17.13 0.76 -1.65
CA LYS A 304 -16.10 1.44 -0.85
C LYS A 304 -16.71 2.20 0.34
N LYS A 305 -17.81 2.91 0.15
CA LYS A 305 -18.56 3.57 1.23
C LYS A 305 -19.09 2.57 2.23
N LEU A 306 -19.54 1.39 1.77
CA LEU A 306 -19.97 0.29 2.63
C LEU A 306 -18.80 -0.14 3.51
N PHE A 307 -17.65 -0.48 2.94
CA PHE A 307 -16.48 -0.90 3.70
C PHE A 307 -15.98 0.17 4.69
N ARG A 308 -15.90 1.45 4.28
CA ARG A 308 -15.55 2.55 5.21
C ARG A 308 -16.57 2.72 6.34
N SER A 309 -17.86 2.53 6.04
CA SER A 309 -18.93 2.62 7.06
C SER A 309 -18.89 1.45 8.03
N VAL A 310 -18.53 0.26 7.54
CA VAL A 310 -18.30 -0.93 8.36
C VAL A 310 -17.10 -0.73 9.27
N GLU A 311 -15.95 -0.26 8.74
CA GLU A 311 -14.76 0.07 9.53
C GLU A 311 -15.07 1.09 10.64
N ALA A 312 -15.86 2.12 10.30
CA ALA A 312 -16.30 3.15 11.24
C ALA A 312 -17.40 2.70 12.23
N GLY A 313 -17.97 1.49 12.06
CA GLY A 313 -19.03 0.98 12.93
C GLY A 313 -20.40 1.65 12.77
N ASN A 314 -20.63 2.36 11.66
CA ASN A 314 -21.88 3.09 11.42
C ASN A 314 -22.97 2.17 10.87
N SER A 315 -23.68 1.47 11.75
CA SER A 315 -24.75 0.51 11.40
C SER A 315 -25.85 1.10 10.52
N ASN A 316 -26.28 2.35 10.77
CA ASN A 316 -27.30 3.02 9.96
C ASN A 316 -26.85 3.24 8.52
N SER A 317 -25.61 3.71 8.33
CA SER A 317 -25.04 3.89 6.98
C SER A 317 -24.84 2.55 6.29
N VAL A 318 -24.38 1.53 7.01
CA VAL A 318 -24.23 0.16 6.48
C VAL A 318 -25.59 -0.38 6.01
N GLU A 319 -26.65 -0.22 6.81
CA GLU A 319 -27.99 -0.66 6.47
C GLU A 319 -28.51 -0.02 5.18
N GLN A 320 -28.35 1.30 5.06
CA GLN A 320 -28.77 2.06 3.88
C GLN A 320 -27.96 1.65 2.64
N LEU A 321 -26.64 1.44 2.78
CA LEU A 321 -25.76 1.09 1.68
C LEU A 321 -26.01 -0.34 1.19
N ILE A 322 -26.21 -1.30 2.08
CA ILE A 322 -26.59 -2.68 1.70
C ILE A 322 -27.91 -2.69 0.92
N ALA A 323 -28.90 -1.91 1.37
CA ALA A 323 -30.18 -1.79 0.66
C ALA A 323 -30.02 -1.18 -0.75
N GLN A 324 -29.06 -0.28 -0.94
CA GLN A 324 -28.76 0.32 -2.25
C GLN A 324 -27.95 -0.60 -3.17
N ILE A 325 -27.04 -1.41 -2.61
CA ILE A 325 -26.17 -2.32 -3.37
C ILE A 325 -26.90 -3.62 -3.74
N ALA A 326 -27.83 -4.07 -2.90
CA ALA A 326 -28.50 -5.38 -2.99
C ALA A 326 -27.54 -6.59 -2.94
N GLU A 327 -26.38 -6.44 -2.28
CA GLU A 327 -25.37 -7.48 -2.10
C GLU A 327 -24.80 -7.35 -0.67
N VAL A 328 -25.14 -8.31 0.22
CA VAL A 328 -24.68 -8.30 1.62
C VAL A 328 -23.22 -8.78 1.75
N ASP A 329 -22.81 -9.73 0.92
CA ASP A 329 -21.47 -10.33 0.91
C ASP A 329 -20.55 -9.73 -0.17
N ALA A 330 -20.68 -8.42 -0.40
CA ALA A 330 -19.83 -7.70 -1.32
C ALA A 330 -18.34 -7.94 -0.98
N ARG A 331 -17.48 -8.08 -1.99
CA ARG A 331 -16.05 -8.38 -1.80
C ARG A 331 -15.19 -7.15 -2.09
N ASN A 332 -14.18 -6.89 -1.26
CA ASN A 332 -13.13 -5.89 -1.53
C ASN A 332 -11.94 -6.49 -2.31
N GLU A 333 -10.88 -5.71 -2.52
CA GLU A 333 -9.67 -6.14 -3.25
C GLU A 333 -8.91 -7.31 -2.58
N ARG A 334 -9.11 -7.54 -1.28
CA ARG A 334 -8.55 -8.69 -0.53
C ARG A 334 -9.53 -9.86 -0.41
N ASN A 335 -10.65 -9.77 -1.11
CA ASN A 335 -11.79 -10.67 -1.00
C ASN A 335 -12.45 -10.69 0.41
N ASP A 336 -12.24 -9.67 1.23
CA ASP A 336 -12.93 -9.52 2.52
C ASP A 336 -14.41 -9.15 2.27
N THR A 337 -15.32 -9.76 3.04
CA THR A 337 -16.74 -9.36 3.13
C THR A 337 -16.93 -8.26 4.19
N PRO A 338 -18.07 -7.53 4.18
CA PRO A 338 -18.44 -6.63 5.28
C PRO A 338 -18.38 -7.31 6.64
N LEU A 339 -18.77 -8.59 6.72
CA LEU A 339 -18.76 -9.36 7.96
C LEU A 339 -17.33 -9.59 8.47
N ILE A 340 -16.38 -9.89 7.58
CA ILE A 340 -14.95 -10.03 7.93
C ILE A 340 -14.39 -8.72 8.48
N ILE A 341 -14.69 -7.59 7.83
CA ILE A 341 -14.21 -6.27 8.29
C ILE A 341 -14.85 -5.90 9.63
N ALA A 342 -16.16 -6.12 9.80
CA ALA A 342 -16.86 -5.89 11.07
C ALA A 342 -16.27 -6.77 12.19
N GLY A 343 -15.93 -8.03 11.87
CA GLY A 343 -15.22 -8.96 12.73
C GLY A 343 -13.88 -8.44 13.22
N ARG A 344 -13.04 -7.98 12.29
CA ARG A 344 -11.70 -7.43 12.56
C ARG A 344 -11.73 -6.18 13.45
N HIS A 345 -12.74 -5.32 13.28
CA HIS A 345 -12.86 -4.05 13.99
C HIS A 345 -13.76 -4.11 15.25
N GLY A 346 -14.33 -5.26 15.58
CA GLY A 346 -15.13 -5.43 16.81
C GLY A 346 -16.51 -4.78 16.75
N GLN A 347 -17.07 -4.60 15.56
CA GLN A 347 -18.28 -3.82 15.34
C GLN A 347 -19.55 -4.66 15.56
N GLY A 348 -19.87 -5.00 16.81
CA GLY A 348 -20.97 -5.91 17.17
C GLY A 348 -22.35 -5.56 16.58
N GLU A 349 -22.72 -4.28 16.57
CA GLU A 349 -24.01 -3.86 15.99
C GLU A 349 -24.04 -4.00 14.46
N VAL A 350 -22.91 -3.79 13.79
CA VAL A 350 -22.77 -4.03 12.35
C VAL A 350 -22.81 -5.54 12.04
N VAL A 351 -22.18 -6.37 12.87
CA VAL A 351 -22.23 -7.84 12.76
C VAL A 351 -23.67 -8.34 12.89
N LYS A 352 -24.43 -7.91 13.92
CA LYS A 352 -25.85 -8.26 14.08
C LYS A 352 -26.67 -7.90 12.85
N LEU A 353 -26.48 -6.68 12.34
CA LEU A 353 -27.18 -6.21 11.15
C LEU A 353 -26.86 -7.07 9.92
N LEU A 354 -25.59 -7.37 9.67
CA LEU A 354 -25.15 -8.17 8.51
C LEU A 354 -25.71 -9.60 8.58
N LEU A 355 -25.63 -10.24 9.74
CA LEU A 355 -26.18 -11.59 9.96
C LEU A 355 -27.71 -11.61 9.78
N ALA A 356 -28.42 -10.61 10.29
CA ALA A 356 -29.86 -10.47 10.09
C ALA A 356 -30.26 -10.25 8.62
N ARG A 357 -29.31 -9.80 7.78
CA ARG A 357 -29.48 -9.64 6.33
C ARG A 357 -28.97 -10.83 5.51
N GLY A 358 -28.63 -11.93 6.18
CA GLY A 358 -28.24 -13.19 5.54
C GLY A 358 -26.80 -13.21 5.03
N ALA A 359 -25.90 -12.43 5.64
CA ALA A 359 -24.46 -12.54 5.35
C ALA A 359 -23.96 -13.97 5.60
N GLU A 360 -23.14 -14.49 4.68
CA GLU A 360 -22.49 -15.79 4.81
C GLU A 360 -21.48 -15.75 5.98
N VAL A 361 -21.81 -16.48 7.06
CA VAL A 361 -21.06 -16.49 8.32
C VAL A 361 -19.60 -16.92 8.14
N ASP A 362 -19.38 -17.99 7.39
CA ASP A 362 -18.05 -18.59 7.16
C ASP A 362 -17.42 -18.15 5.83
N ALA A 363 -17.87 -17.01 5.28
CA ALA A 363 -17.23 -16.42 4.12
C ALA A 363 -15.73 -16.17 4.40
N MET A 364 -14.88 -16.59 3.45
CA MET A 364 -13.43 -16.50 3.58
C MET A 364 -12.81 -15.48 2.61
N ASN A 365 -11.73 -14.83 3.03
CA ASN A 365 -10.93 -13.94 2.18
C ASN A 365 -9.81 -14.68 1.43
N LEU A 366 -8.90 -13.96 0.77
CA LEU A 366 -7.78 -14.57 0.05
C LEU A 366 -6.82 -15.39 0.94
N ALA A 367 -6.74 -15.10 2.25
CA ALA A 367 -5.93 -15.85 3.22
C ALA A 367 -6.72 -17.01 3.86
N ALA A 368 -7.88 -17.37 3.29
CA ALA A 368 -8.84 -18.30 3.84
C ALA A 368 -9.30 -17.97 5.28
N SER A 369 -9.23 -16.70 5.73
CA SER A 369 -9.66 -16.29 7.07
C SER A 369 -11.13 -15.86 7.06
N THR A 370 -11.88 -16.23 8.11
CA THR A 370 -13.29 -15.84 8.31
C THR A 370 -13.42 -14.66 9.28
N ALA A 371 -14.65 -14.16 9.45
CA ALA A 371 -14.95 -13.13 10.44
C ALA A 371 -14.63 -13.60 11.87
N LEU A 372 -14.87 -14.89 12.17
CA LEU A 372 -14.55 -15.49 13.46
C LEU A 372 -13.05 -15.52 13.70
N SER A 373 -12.23 -15.88 12.69
CA SER A 373 -10.77 -15.86 12.79
C SER A 373 -10.25 -14.48 13.24
N TYR A 374 -10.69 -13.40 12.57
CA TYR A 374 -10.23 -12.05 12.90
C TYR A 374 -10.78 -11.53 14.23
N ALA A 375 -12.03 -11.83 14.57
CA ALA A 375 -12.60 -11.45 15.87
C ALA A 375 -11.87 -12.15 17.02
N SER A 376 -11.52 -13.43 16.84
CA SER A 376 -10.77 -14.22 17.82
C SER A 376 -9.33 -13.77 17.98
N GLU A 377 -8.65 -13.37 16.90
CA GLU A 377 -7.31 -12.79 16.95
C GLU A 377 -7.32 -11.41 17.63
N ALA A 378 -8.24 -10.54 17.24
CA ALA A 378 -8.27 -9.15 17.72
C ALA A 378 -8.86 -8.97 19.12
N GLY A 379 -9.43 -10.00 19.74
CA GLY A 379 -9.93 -9.94 21.12
C GLY A 379 -11.38 -9.44 21.25
N HIS A 380 -12.19 -9.53 20.19
CA HIS A 380 -13.55 -8.98 20.19
C HIS A 380 -14.60 -9.98 20.70
N GLU A 381 -14.65 -10.18 22.01
CA GLU A 381 -15.53 -11.15 22.68
C GLU A 381 -17.00 -11.08 22.23
N HIS A 382 -17.58 -9.89 22.22
CA HIS A 382 -18.99 -9.71 21.84
C HIS A 382 -19.26 -10.18 20.40
N VAL A 383 -18.33 -9.93 19.48
CA VAL A 383 -18.46 -10.35 18.09
C VAL A 383 -18.31 -11.86 17.95
N VAL A 384 -17.39 -12.48 18.70
CA VAL A 384 -17.23 -13.95 18.74
C VAL A 384 -18.54 -14.61 19.16
N VAL A 385 -19.20 -14.12 20.21
CA VAL A 385 -20.50 -14.64 20.67
C VAL A 385 -21.56 -14.55 19.57
N LEU A 386 -21.62 -13.42 18.84
CA LEU A 386 -22.58 -13.24 17.76
C LEU A 386 -22.35 -14.19 16.58
N LEU A 387 -21.08 -14.41 16.21
CA LEU A 387 -20.71 -15.28 15.09
C LEU A 387 -20.95 -16.76 15.43
N LEU A 388 -20.54 -17.21 16.63
CA LEU A 388 -20.80 -18.58 17.09
C LEU A 388 -22.31 -18.84 17.22
N GLY A 389 -23.06 -17.88 17.78
CA GLY A 389 -24.52 -17.97 17.86
C GLY A 389 -25.23 -17.99 16.48
N ALA A 390 -24.55 -17.53 15.42
CA ALA A 390 -25.01 -17.63 14.04
C ALA A 390 -24.52 -18.90 13.31
N GLY A 391 -23.82 -19.80 14.02
CA GLY A 391 -23.37 -21.09 13.50
C GLY A 391 -21.99 -21.07 12.83
N ALA A 392 -21.11 -20.11 13.17
CA ALA A 392 -19.76 -20.06 12.64
C ALA A 392 -18.94 -21.31 12.98
N ASP A 393 -18.16 -21.81 12.02
CA ASP A 393 -17.28 -22.96 12.23
C ASP A 393 -16.09 -22.57 13.14
N ALA A 394 -16.15 -23.03 14.38
CA ALA A 394 -15.13 -22.78 15.40
C ALA A 394 -13.77 -23.44 15.10
N ASP A 395 -13.71 -24.38 14.15
CA ASP A 395 -12.51 -25.11 13.74
C ASP A 395 -12.03 -24.78 12.31
N HIS A 396 -12.64 -23.80 11.65
CA HIS A 396 -12.22 -23.37 10.31
C HIS A 396 -10.74 -22.98 10.29
N LYS A 397 -10.00 -23.45 9.27
CA LYS A 397 -8.56 -23.18 9.13
C LYS A 397 -8.30 -22.11 8.07
N ASN A 398 -7.45 -21.14 8.41
CA ASN A 398 -6.89 -20.23 7.42
C ASN A 398 -5.78 -20.89 6.58
N GLU A 399 -5.19 -20.13 5.64
CA GLU A 399 -4.16 -20.62 4.71
C GLU A 399 -2.90 -21.19 5.38
N ASN A 400 -2.65 -20.87 6.66
CA ASN A 400 -1.54 -21.40 7.45
C ASN A 400 -1.98 -22.49 8.46
N GLY A 401 -3.22 -22.95 8.35
CA GLY A 401 -3.80 -23.98 9.21
C GLY A 401 -4.26 -23.48 10.59
N PHE A 402 -4.28 -22.17 10.86
CA PHE A 402 -4.72 -21.65 12.16
C PHE A 402 -6.25 -21.68 12.28
N THR A 403 -6.73 -22.25 13.40
CA THR A 403 -8.14 -22.17 13.82
C THR A 403 -8.39 -20.89 14.63
N PRO A 404 -9.65 -20.44 14.79
CA PRO A 404 -10.02 -19.37 15.72
C PRO A 404 -9.44 -19.55 17.13
N LEU A 405 -9.44 -20.79 17.65
CA LEU A 405 -8.85 -21.11 18.95
C LEU A 405 -7.33 -20.93 18.97
N ALA A 406 -6.64 -21.33 17.89
CA ALA A 406 -5.20 -21.14 17.76
C ALA A 406 -4.83 -19.65 17.73
N LEU A 407 -5.60 -18.83 17.01
CA LEU A 407 -5.43 -17.37 16.96
C LEU A 407 -5.69 -16.71 18.32
N ALA A 408 -6.80 -17.03 18.98
CA ALA A 408 -7.11 -16.53 20.32
C ALA A 408 -6.03 -16.92 21.33
N SER A 409 -5.51 -18.14 21.23
CA SER A 409 -4.46 -18.66 22.11
C SER A 409 -3.12 -17.96 21.89
N ALA A 410 -2.75 -17.67 20.64
CA ALA A 410 -1.53 -16.93 20.32
C ALA A 410 -1.55 -15.50 20.88
N GLN A 411 -2.71 -14.86 20.89
CA GLN A 411 -2.90 -13.48 21.37
C GLN A 411 -3.25 -13.40 22.87
N GLY A 412 -3.55 -14.53 23.52
CA GLY A 412 -3.85 -14.57 24.95
C GLY A 412 -5.27 -14.13 25.30
N ASN A 413 -6.19 -14.20 24.34
CA ASN A 413 -7.59 -13.82 24.52
C ASN A 413 -8.34 -14.91 25.30
N LEU A 414 -8.09 -14.98 26.62
CA LEU A 414 -8.59 -16.04 27.51
C LEU A 414 -10.09 -16.27 27.37
N LYS A 415 -10.88 -15.20 27.40
CA LYS A 415 -12.34 -15.33 27.39
C LYS A 415 -12.87 -15.87 26.06
N ILE A 416 -12.23 -15.49 24.95
CA ILE A 416 -12.54 -16.03 23.62
C ILE A 416 -12.15 -17.50 23.54
N ALA A 417 -11.00 -17.88 24.08
CA ALA A 417 -10.58 -19.28 24.15
C ALA A 417 -11.58 -20.12 24.97
N GLU A 418 -12.10 -19.59 26.09
CA GLU A 418 -13.17 -20.24 26.87
C GLU A 418 -14.42 -20.46 26.02
N LEU A 419 -14.92 -19.41 25.36
CA LEU A 419 -16.12 -19.44 24.52
C LEU A 419 -15.99 -20.44 23.36
N LEU A 420 -14.86 -20.41 22.64
CA LEU A 420 -14.62 -21.34 21.54
C LEU A 420 -14.59 -22.79 22.01
N LEU A 421 -13.98 -23.07 23.17
CA LEU A 421 -13.92 -24.41 23.75
C LEU A 421 -15.29 -24.87 24.29
N GLU A 422 -16.13 -23.94 24.75
CA GLU A 422 -17.51 -24.22 25.14
C GLU A 422 -18.38 -24.60 23.94
N GLU A 423 -18.15 -23.96 22.79
CA GLU A 423 -18.81 -24.27 21.50
C GLU A 423 -18.14 -25.44 20.75
N GLY A 424 -17.25 -26.19 21.40
CA GLY A 424 -16.71 -27.46 20.89
C GLY A 424 -15.48 -27.34 19.99
N ALA A 425 -14.80 -26.20 19.94
CA ALA A 425 -13.55 -26.06 19.17
C ALA A 425 -12.50 -27.10 19.59
N ASN A 426 -11.80 -27.66 18.61
CA ASN A 426 -10.82 -28.70 18.82
C ASN A 426 -9.55 -28.17 19.51
N VAL A 427 -9.45 -28.42 20.80
CA VAL A 427 -8.27 -28.08 21.66
C VAL A 427 -6.94 -28.70 21.19
N LYS A 428 -6.99 -29.69 20.28
CA LYS A 428 -5.84 -30.41 19.72
C LYS A 428 -5.59 -30.09 18.24
N ALA A 429 -6.29 -29.09 17.69
CA ALA A 429 -6.08 -28.66 16.30
C ALA A 429 -4.62 -28.30 16.06
N ARG A 430 -4.15 -28.55 14.84
CA ARG A 430 -2.77 -28.27 14.40
C ARG A 430 -2.76 -27.29 13.25
N THR A 431 -1.88 -26.29 13.35
CA THR A 431 -1.47 -25.45 12.21
C THR A 431 -0.64 -26.26 11.23
N ASP A 432 -0.32 -25.66 10.08
CA ASP A 432 0.53 -26.31 9.08
C ASP A 432 1.99 -26.46 9.54
N SER A 433 2.44 -25.60 10.48
CA SER A 433 3.71 -25.79 11.20
C SER A 433 3.66 -26.89 12.27
N GLY A 434 2.49 -27.45 12.52
CA GLY A 434 2.27 -28.44 13.57
C GLY A 434 2.06 -27.87 14.98
N ASP A 435 1.86 -26.55 15.10
CA ASP A 435 1.59 -25.91 16.38
C ASP A 435 0.18 -26.24 16.90
N THR A 436 0.06 -26.38 18.22
CA THR A 436 -1.22 -26.51 18.93
C THR A 436 -1.61 -25.17 19.56
N PRO A 437 -2.90 -24.94 19.90
CA PRO A 437 -3.30 -23.77 20.69
C PRO A 437 -2.45 -23.60 21.96
N LEU A 438 -2.11 -24.72 22.62
CA LEU A 438 -1.26 -24.73 23.82
C LEU A 438 0.17 -24.28 23.52
N SER A 439 0.79 -24.74 22.43
CA SER A 439 2.16 -24.32 22.08
C SER A 439 2.22 -22.84 21.68
N LEU A 440 1.17 -22.32 21.05
CA LEU A 440 1.03 -20.90 20.71
C LEU A 440 0.84 -20.02 21.96
N ALA A 441 -0.06 -20.39 22.88
CA ALA A 441 -0.24 -19.68 24.15
C ALA A 441 1.05 -19.69 25.00
N ALA A 442 1.75 -20.83 25.01
CA ALA A 442 3.02 -20.97 25.70
C ALA A 442 4.14 -20.12 25.08
N ALA A 443 4.19 -19.98 23.75
CA ALA A 443 5.12 -19.09 23.07
C ALA A 443 4.80 -17.60 23.32
N GLY A 444 3.51 -17.26 23.39
CA GLY A 444 3.00 -15.90 23.62
C GLY A 444 3.14 -15.39 25.05
N GLY A 445 3.35 -16.26 26.03
CA GLY A 445 3.47 -15.86 27.44
C GLY A 445 2.14 -15.82 28.21
N HIS A 446 1.10 -16.45 27.67
CA HIS A 446 -0.29 -16.36 28.17
C HIS A 446 -0.62 -17.44 29.20
N SER A 447 -0.16 -17.24 30.44
CA SER A 447 -0.22 -18.26 31.51
C SER A 447 -1.64 -18.77 31.83
N ASP A 448 -2.64 -17.91 31.84
CA ASP A 448 -4.02 -18.33 32.15
C ASP A 448 -4.67 -19.07 30.99
N THR A 449 -4.36 -18.69 29.75
CA THR A 449 -4.79 -19.43 28.56
C THR A 449 -4.14 -20.82 28.52
N VAL A 450 -2.87 -20.93 28.92
CA VAL A 450 -2.19 -22.22 29.09
C VAL A 450 -2.90 -23.11 30.12
N LYS A 451 -3.27 -22.58 31.29
CA LYS A 451 -4.01 -23.34 32.31
C LYS A 451 -5.36 -23.83 31.76
N LEU A 452 -6.13 -22.95 31.14
CA LEU A 452 -7.41 -23.29 30.52
C LEU A 452 -7.26 -24.42 29.50
N LEU A 453 -6.31 -24.31 28.58
CA LEU A 453 -6.11 -25.32 27.53
C LEU A 453 -5.71 -26.69 28.11
N LEU A 454 -4.89 -26.70 29.16
CA LEU A 454 -4.55 -27.93 29.89
C LEU A 454 -5.76 -28.53 30.59
N GLU A 455 -6.58 -27.71 31.26
CA GLU A 455 -7.83 -28.14 31.90
C GLU A 455 -8.83 -28.72 30.90
N ARG A 456 -8.85 -28.20 29.67
CA ARG A 456 -9.69 -28.67 28.56
C ARG A 456 -9.05 -29.82 27.76
N GLY A 457 -7.94 -30.39 28.22
CA GLY A 457 -7.37 -31.63 27.68
C GLY A 457 -6.36 -31.48 26.54
N SER A 458 -5.72 -30.31 26.39
CA SER A 458 -4.56 -30.16 25.51
C SER A 458 -3.38 -31.03 25.97
N ASP A 459 -2.66 -31.62 25.01
CA ASP A 459 -1.44 -32.38 25.28
C ASP A 459 -0.20 -31.48 25.26
N ALA A 460 0.41 -31.28 26.45
CA ALA A 460 1.63 -30.51 26.63
C ALA A 460 2.89 -31.13 26.00
N THR A 461 2.84 -32.41 25.62
CA THR A 461 3.96 -33.16 25.03
C THR A 461 3.95 -33.14 23.51
N THR A 462 2.86 -32.67 22.90
CA THR A 462 2.75 -32.56 21.47
C THR A 462 3.79 -31.56 20.94
N ALA A 463 4.61 -32.03 20.00
CA ALA A 463 5.62 -31.23 19.32
C ALA A 463 5.13 -30.75 17.94
N ASP A 464 5.66 -29.61 17.52
CA ASP A 464 5.54 -29.10 16.15
C ASP A 464 6.49 -29.83 15.18
N LEU A 465 6.56 -29.38 13.92
CA LEU A 465 7.45 -29.98 12.91
C LEU A 465 8.95 -29.79 13.22
N ASP A 466 9.31 -28.80 14.06
CA ASP A 466 10.67 -28.57 14.55
C ASP A 466 10.98 -29.33 15.86
N SER A 467 10.11 -30.28 16.23
CA SER A 467 10.19 -31.05 17.48
C SER A 467 10.13 -30.18 18.75
N ALA A 468 9.59 -28.95 18.66
CA ALA A 468 9.43 -28.06 19.80
C ALA A 468 8.04 -28.24 20.44
N THR A 469 8.03 -28.57 21.73
CA THR A 469 6.81 -28.65 22.55
C THR A 469 6.44 -27.27 23.14
N ALA A 470 5.24 -27.14 23.69
CA ALA A 470 4.81 -25.95 24.42
C ALA A 470 5.83 -25.52 25.50
N LEU A 471 6.41 -26.49 26.21
CA LEU A 471 7.43 -26.25 27.22
C LEU A 471 8.71 -25.65 26.62
N VAL A 472 9.19 -26.22 25.52
CA VAL A 472 10.38 -25.73 24.81
C VAL A 472 10.15 -24.31 24.29
N LYS A 473 8.96 -24.02 23.77
CA LYS A 473 8.62 -22.65 23.30
C LYS A 473 8.57 -21.65 24.44
N ALA A 474 7.94 -21.99 25.57
CA ALA A 474 7.93 -21.14 26.76
C ALA A 474 9.34 -20.86 27.31
N ALA A 475 10.19 -21.89 27.38
CA ALA A 475 11.57 -21.76 27.85
C ALA A 475 12.41 -20.89 26.89
N ARG A 476 12.31 -21.10 25.57
CA ARG A 476 13.01 -20.30 24.56
C ARG A 476 12.61 -18.82 24.58
N ARG A 477 11.34 -18.53 24.88
CA ARG A 477 10.80 -17.17 24.93
C ARG A 477 10.93 -16.50 26.30
N GLY A 478 11.43 -17.21 27.31
CA GLY A 478 11.69 -16.67 28.64
C GLY A 478 10.44 -16.51 29.51
N HIS A 479 9.49 -17.45 29.44
CA HIS A 479 8.23 -17.42 30.20
C HIS A 479 8.25 -18.38 31.40
N PRO A 480 8.88 -18.02 32.54
CA PRO A 480 9.15 -18.95 33.65
C PRO A 480 7.88 -19.48 34.34
N GLU A 481 6.82 -18.69 34.45
CA GLU A 481 5.56 -19.15 35.05
C GLU A 481 4.86 -20.21 34.20
N ILE A 482 4.91 -20.07 32.87
CA ILE A 482 4.38 -21.10 31.96
C ILE A 482 5.23 -22.35 32.00
N VAL A 483 6.55 -22.19 32.06
CA VAL A 483 7.46 -23.32 32.31
C VAL A 483 7.04 -24.01 33.60
N LYS A 484 6.85 -23.28 34.71
CA LYS A 484 6.40 -23.87 35.98
C LYS A 484 5.06 -24.61 35.86
N ILE A 485 4.07 -24.02 35.17
CA ILE A 485 2.74 -24.63 34.93
C ILE A 485 2.88 -25.90 34.09
N LEU A 486 3.52 -25.83 32.93
CA LEU A 486 3.72 -26.98 32.04
C LEU A 486 4.59 -28.06 32.69
N LEU A 487 5.49 -27.70 33.60
CA LEU A 487 6.26 -28.66 34.38
C LEU A 487 5.48 -29.26 35.55
N ALA A 488 4.45 -28.59 36.05
CA ALA A 488 3.55 -29.11 37.06
C ALA A 488 2.51 -30.06 36.43
N THR A 489 2.10 -29.80 35.20
CA THR A 489 1.12 -30.60 34.46
C THR A 489 1.73 -31.67 33.55
N ALA A 490 2.98 -31.51 33.06
CA ALA A 490 3.59 -32.42 32.10
C ALA A 490 4.78 -33.23 32.65
N ALA A 491 4.62 -34.55 32.55
CA ALA A 491 5.68 -35.53 32.50
C ALA A 491 6.59 -35.43 31.22
N GLY A 492 6.68 -34.26 30.57
CA GLY A 492 7.01 -34.13 29.14
C GLY A 492 8.45 -33.82 28.70
N ILE A 493 9.43 -33.65 29.60
CA ILE A 493 10.84 -33.60 29.17
C ILE A 493 11.27 -35.02 28.84
N LYS A 494 11.36 -35.33 27.55
CA LYS A 494 11.93 -36.59 27.07
C LYS A 494 13.45 -36.46 27.03
N MET A 495 14.12 -37.41 27.67
CA MET A 495 15.57 -37.51 27.71
C MET A 495 16.04 -38.32 26.49
N ALA A 496 17.04 -37.83 25.76
CA ALA A 496 17.75 -38.64 24.77
C ALA A 496 18.63 -39.68 25.46
N ASN A 497 19.23 -39.28 26.58
CA ASN A 497 20.00 -40.11 27.51
C ASN A 497 19.73 -39.60 28.94
N GLY A 498 19.58 -40.53 29.89
CA GLY A 498 19.18 -40.22 31.27
C GLY A 498 17.74 -40.66 31.58
N GLY A 499 17.42 -40.71 32.88
CA GLY A 499 16.16 -41.20 33.40
C GLY A 499 15.40 -40.15 34.21
N ILE A 500 14.63 -40.64 35.19
CA ILE A 500 13.84 -39.80 36.09
C ILE A 500 14.72 -38.80 36.88
N PRO A 501 15.92 -39.16 37.40
CA PRO A 501 16.75 -38.22 38.16
C PRO A 501 17.23 -37.01 37.35
N GLU A 502 17.72 -37.23 36.13
CA GLU A 502 18.19 -36.18 35.21
C GLU A 502 17.04 -35.28 34.79
N ARG A 503 15.89 -35.89 34.52
CA ARG A 503 14.66 -35.16 34.26
C ARG A 503 14.27 -34.28 35.44
N GLN A 504 14.30 -34.80 36.67
CA GLN A 504 14.03 -34.01 37.88
C GLN A 504 15.04 -32.87 38.07
N LEU A 505 16.30 -33.08 37.70
CA LEU A 505 17.33 -32.04 37.74
C LEU A 505 17.01 -30.92 36.76
N ILE A 506 16.68 -31.23 35.50
CA ILE A 506 16.27 -30.21 34.51
C ILE A 506 15.01 -29.47 34.99
N LEU A 507 14.03 -30.18 35.56
CA LEU A 507 12.83 -29.56 36.13
C LEU A 507 13.15 -28.60 37.28
N ALA A 508 14.07 -28.97 38.17
CA ALA A 508 14.51 -28.13 39.27
C ALA A 508 15.23 -26.87 38.76
N VAL A 509 16.10 -27.04 37.76
CA VAL A 509 16.77 -25.92 37.07
C VAL A 509 15.75 -24.99 36.44
N LEU A 510 14.81 -25.50 35.64
CA LEU A 510 13.81 -24.69 34.96
C LEU A 510 12.89 -23.90 35.91
N ARG A 511 12.73 -24.37 37.15
CA ARG A 511 11.97 -23.68 38.22
C ARG A 511 12.82 -22.70 39.03
N GLY A 512 14.14 -22.65 38.80
CA GLY A 512 15.06 -21.88 39.64
C GLY A 512 15.18 -22.40 41.07
N ASP A 513 14.79 -23.65 41.34
CA ASP A 513 14.80 -24.25 42.68
C ASP A 513 16.20 -24.76 43.03
N THR A 514 17.08 -23.84 43.42
CA THR A 514 18.48 -24.11 43.74
C THR A 514 18.63 -25.13 44.87
N GLN A 515 17.73 -25.14 45.86
CA GLN A 515 17.79 -26.14 46.94
C GLN A 515 17.56 -27.54 46.39
N ARG A 516 16.56 -27.71 45.54
CA ARG A 516 16.29 -29.00 44.88
C ARG A 516 17.38 -29.38 43.90
N VAL A 517 17.96 -28.43 43.15
CA VAL A 517 19.14 -28.66 42.31
C VAL A 517 20.27 -29.25 43.16
N ASN A 518 20.65 -28.59 44.27
CA ASN A 518 21.71 -29.09 45.15
C ASN A 518 21.37 -30.46 45.77
N GLY A 519 20.11 -30.68 46.15
CA GLY A 519 19.64 -31.96 46.68
C GLY A 519 19.66 -33.10 45.66
N LEU A 520 19.46 -32.82 44.37
CA LEU A 520 19.57 -33.81 43.30
C LEU A 520 21.03 -34.05 42.90
N LEU A 521 21.86 -33.00 42.90
CA LEU A 521 23.29 -33.11 42.60
C LEU A 521 24.10 -33.84 43.69
N SER A 522 23.54 -34.05 44.89
CA SER A 522 24.15 -34.91 45.91
C SER A 522 23.94 -36.41 45.65
N GLN A 523 23.05 -36.76 44.72
CA GLN A 523 22.79 -38.13 44.26
C GLN A 523 23.61 -38.45 43.01
N THR A 524 23.62 -39.71 42.59
CA THR A 524 24.21 -40.13 41.31
C THR A 524 23.29 -39.72 40.16
N VAL A 525 23.50 -38.51 39.63
CA VAL A 525 22.78 -37.96 38.47
C VAL A 525 23.76 -37.64 37.36
N ASP A 526 23.44 -38.01 36.12
CA ASP A 526 24.19 -37.56 34.95
C ASP A 526 23.86 -36.09 34.65
N VAL A 527 24.74 -35.20 35.08
CA VAL A 527 24.59 -33.74 34.90
C VAL A 527 24.69 -33.29 33.44
N ASP A 528 25.21 -34.15 32.57
CA ASP A 528 25.41 -33.89 31.14
C ASP A 528 24.33 -34.54 30.26
N ALA A 529 23.33 -35.17 30.89
CA ALA A 529 22.20 -35.75 30.20
C ALA A 529 21.46 -34.73 29.33
N GLN A 530 21.15 -35.15 28.12
CA GLN A 530 20.56 -34.34 27.06
C GLN A 530 19.08 -34.71 26.89
N THR A 531 18.26 -33.70 26.64
CA THR A 531 16.89 -33.90 26.13
C THR A 531 16.92 -34.47 24.71
N GLU A 532 15.77 -34.87 24.16
CA GLU A 532 15.65 -35.17 22.71
C GLU A 532 16.09 -34.00 21.83
N SER A 533 15.93 -32.76 22.31
CA SER A 533 16.46 -31.54 21.65
C SER A 533 17.96 -31.32 21.87
N LYS A 534 18.68 -32.26 22.47
CA LYS A 534 20.11 -32.21 22.81
C LYS A 534 20.49 -31.21 23.92
N ASP A 535 19.54 -30.51 24.53
CA ASP A 535 19.84 -29.48 25.54
C ASP A 535 20.13 -30.13 26.91
N THR A 536 21.11 -29.61 27.66
CA THR A 536 21.48 -30.08 29.01
C THR A 536 20.92 -29.19 30.11
N ALA A 537 20.94 -29.67 31.36
CA ALA A 537 20.59 -28.86 32.53
C ALA A 537 21.38 -27.54 32.61
N LEU A 538 22.68 -27.56 32.26
CA LEU A 538 23.52 -26.37 32.24
C LEU A 538 23.06 -25.36 31.18
N MET A 539 22.64 -25.81 30.00
CA MET A 539 22.13 -24.91 28.95
C MET A 539 20.82 -24.23 29.36
N PHE A 540 19.92 -24.96 30.01
CA PHE A 540 18.68 -24.38 30.56
C PHE A 540 18.99 -23.37 31.67
N ALA A 541 19.84 -23.74 32.64
CA ALA A 541 20.23 -22.84 33.73
C ALA A 541 20.85 -21.55 33.18
N ALA A 542 21.71 -21.69 32.17
CA ALA A 542 22.41 -20.57 31.56
C ALA A 542 21.49 -19.66 30.76
N GLY A 543 20.57 -20.23 29.98
CA GLY A 543 19.58 -19.49 29.21
C GLY A 543 18.52 -18.79 30.06
N LEU A 544 18.28 -19.26 31.28
CA LEU A 544 17.33 -18.66 32.24
C LEU A 544 17.99 -17.69 33.24
N GLY A 545 19.33 -17.60 33.26
CA GLY A 545 20.04 -16.72 34.19
C GLY A 545 20.11 -17.24 35.62
N HIS A 546 19.95 -18.55 35.84
CA HIS A 546 19.98 -19.13 37.19
C HIS A 546 21.42 -19.36 37.66
N SER A 547 22.11 -18.27 38.00
CA SER A 547 23.53 -18.27 38.37
C SER A 547 23.92 -19.26 39.46
N GLU A 548 23.10 -19.44 40.49
CA GLU A 548 23.37 -20.44 41.54
C GLU A 548 23.26 -21.88 41.03
N ALA A 549 22.26 -22.18 40.19
CA ALA A 549 22.14 -23.49 39.56
C ALA A 549 23.32 -23.75 38.59
N VAL A 550 23.76 -22.73 37.85
CA VAL A 550 24.96 -22.80 36.98
C VAL A 550 26.21 -23.14 37.81
N ARG A 551 26.42 -22.45 38.95
CA ARG A 551 27.55 -22.76 39.86
C ARG A 551 27.48 -24.18 40.39
N ALA A 552 26.30 -24.60 40.85
CA ALA A 552 26.09 -25.94 41.38
C ALA A 552 26.41 -27.02 40.34
N LEU A 553 25.91 -26.85 39.11
CA LEU A 553 26.18 -27.75 37.99
C LEU A 553 27.68 -27.80 37.65
N ILE A 554 28.34 -26.65 37.50
CA ILE A 554 29.79 -26.59 37.22
C ILE A 554 30.60 -27.28 38.31
N SER A 555 30.22 -27.13 39.60
CA SER A 555 30.92 -27.77 40.72
C SER A 555 30.91 -29.31 40.67
N LYS A 556 29.98 -29.89 39.90
CA LYS A 556 29.83 -31.34 39.69
C LYS A 556 30.57 -31.84 38.45
N GLY A 557 31.34 -31.00 37.78
CA GLY A 557 32.17 -31.41 36.66
C GLY A 557 31.41 -31.57 35.34
N THR A 558 30.36 -30.78 35.11
CA THR A 558 29.64 -30.76 33.82
C THR A 558 30.58 -30.49 32.65
N LYS A 559 30.32 -31.09 31.50
CA LYS A 559 30.95 -30.73 30.22
C LYS A 559 30.39 -29.40 29.72
N ILE A 560 31.11 -28.33 30.03
CA ILE A 560 30.69 -26.93 29.78
C ILE A 560 30.43 -26.62 28.29
N ASN A 561 31.17 -27.29 27.39
CA ASN A 561 31.14 -27.00 25.96
C ASN A 561 30.29 -27.99 25.14
N LEU A 562 29.37 -28.71 25.78
CA LEU A 562 28.39 -29.52 25.03
C LEU A 562 27.57 -28.65 24.09
N ARG A 563 27.16 -29.24 22.96
CA ARG A 563 26.31 -28.60 21.95
C ARG A 563 24.91 -29.17 22.02
N GLY A 564 23.94 -28.28 22.24
CA GLY A 564 22.52 -28.60 22.29
C GLY A 564 21.83 -28.38 20.97
N ASN A 565 20.55 -27.99 21.02
CA ASN A 565 19.82 -27.67 19.80
C ASN A 565 20.47 -26.49 19.08
N ASN A 566 20.50 -26.51 17.75
CA ASN A 566 21.13 -25.47 16.93
C ASN A 566 22.61 -25.21 17.27
N ASP A 567 23.33 -26.24 17.74
CA ASP A 567 24.72 -26.17 18.19
C ASP A 567 24.96 -25.17 19.33
N MET A 568 23.90 -24.81 20.07
CA MET A 568 23.98 -23.87 21.17
C MET A 568 24.70 -24.48 22.38
N THR A 569 25.71 -23.80 22.90
CA THR A 569 26.34 -24.09 24.19
C THR A 569 25.67 -23.29 25.30
N ALA A 570 25.96 -23.61 26.56
CA ALA A 570 25.49 -22.82 27.69
C ALA A 570 25.93 -21.35 27.60
N LEU A 571 27.16 -21.10 27.13
CA LEU A 571 27.68 -19.74 26.93
C LEU A 571 26.90 -18.99 25.85
N LEU A 572 26.60 -19.63 24.73
CA LEU A 572 25.80 -19.03 23.65
C LEU A 572 24.40 -18.64 24.14
N ARG A 573 23.74 -19.52 24.92
CA ARG A 573 22.40 -19.24 25.50
C ARG A 573 22.42 -18.06 26.48
N ALA A 574 23.39 -18.04 27.40
CA ALA A 574 23.53 -16.96 28.38
C ALA A 574 23.81 -15.61 27.69
N ALA A 575 24.65 -15.61 26.64
CA ALA A 575 24.99 -14.43 25.89
C ALA A 575 23.80 -13.88 25.08
N GLU A 576 23.05 -14.75 24.38
CA GLU A 576 21.86 -14.37 23.62
C GLU A 576 20.77 -13.75 24.51
N ASN A 577 20.53 -14.34 25.69
CA ASN A 577 19.50 -13.88 26.62
C ASN A 577 19.96 -12.75 27.55
N GLY A 578 21.26 -12.43 27.57
CA GLY A 578 21.78 -11.25 28.26
C GLY A 578 22.12 -11.45 29.74
N HIS A 579 22.36 -12.69 30.17
CA HIS A 579 22.73 -13.04 31.54
C HIS A 579 24.24 -12.86 31.75
N ALA A 580 24.68 -11.61 31.91
CA ALA A 580 26.10 -11.23 31.98
C ALA A 580 26.87 -11.88 33.15
N ASP A 581 26.19 -12.11 34.27
CA ASP A 581 26.69 -12.81 35.44
C ASP A 581 26.95 -14.31 35.15
N VAL A 582 25.99 -14.98 34.49
CA VAL A 582 26.15 -16.35 34.00
C VAL A 582 27.27 -16.44 32.97
N VAL A 583 27.33 -15.51 32.02
CA VAL A 583 28.41 -15.44 31.02
C VAL A 583 29.78 -15.38 31.73
N LYS A 584 29.91 -14.53 32.76
CA LYS A 584 31.12 -14.45 33.56
C LYS A 584 31.46 -15.80 34.22
N ILE A 585 30.48 -16.42 34.89
CA ILE A 585 30.65 -17.72 35.56
C ILE A 585 31.13 -18.80 34.59
N LEU A 586 30.52 -18.88 33.41
CA LEU A 586 30.87 -19.88 32.39
C LEU A 586 32.28 -19.66 31.84
N LEU A 587 32.67 -18.40 31.56
CA LEU A 587 34.02 -18.08 31.10
C LEU A 587 35.08 -18.33 32.18
N ASP A 588 34.78 -18.02 33.44
CA ASP A 588 35.65 -18.36 34.58
C ASP A 588 35.84 -19.87 34.73
N ALA A 589 34.86 -20.66 34.27
CA ALA A 589 34.93 -22.12 34.22
C ALA A 589 35.49 -22.67 32.89
N ALA A 590 36.15 -21.85 32.08
CA ALA A 590 36.75 -22.23 30.79
C ALA A 590 35.74 -22.68 29.70
N ALA A 591 34.54 -22.08 29.67
CA ALA A 591 33.69 -22.15 28.48
C ALA A 591 34.40 -21.56 27.27
N ASP A 592 34.27 -22.19 26.10
CA ASP A 592 34.90 -21.76 24.86
C ASP A 592 34.18 -20.53 24.25
N PRO A 593 34.79 -19.32 24.28
CA PRO A 593 34.19 -18.12 23.70
C PRO A 593 34.16 -18.14 22.16
N SER A 594 34.90 -19.06 21.54
CA SER A 594 34.95 -19.23 20.09
C SER A 594 33.90 -20.20 19.54
N ALA A 595 33.16 -20.88 20.43
CA ALA A 595 32.05 -21.76 20.05
C ALA A 595 31.03 -21.01 19.19
N ARG A 596 30.45 -21.73 18.22
CA ARG A 596 29.53 -21.18 17.23
C ARG A 596 28.28 -22.03 17.09
N ASP A 597 27.14 -21.36 16.94
CA ASP A 597 25.85 -21.98 16.63
C ASP A 597 25.80 -22.48 15.17
N VAL A 598 24.65 -23.00 14.75
CA VAL A 598 24.40 -23.44 13.37
C VAL A 598 24.55 -22.35 12.33
N ASN A 599 24.41 -21.06 12.69
CA ASN A 599 24.61 -19.92 11.78
C ASN A 599 26.06 -19.41 11.79
N GLY A 600 26.92 -19.98 12.64
CA GLY A 600 28.29 -19.51 12.83
C GLY A 600 28.40 -18.32 13.80
N ASP A 601 27.32 -17.92 14.45
CA ASP A 601 27.31 -16.83 15.41
C ASP A 601 28.03 -17.28 16.70
N SER A 602 29.01 -16.48 17.16
CA SER A 602 29.64 -16.65 18.47
C SER A 602 28.78 -16.05 19.58
N ALA A 603 29.18 -16.26 20.84
CA ALA A 603 28.51 -15.65 22.00
C ALA A 603 28.49 -14.12 21.89
N LEU A 604 29.58 -13.52 21.40
CA LEU A 604 29.67 -12.08 21.18
C LEU A 604 28.73 -11.61 20.06
N ALA A 605 28.64 -12.36 18.96
CA ALA A 605 27.75 -12.06 17.85
C ALA A 605 26.27 -12.11 18.27
N LEU A 606 25.86 -13.15 19.00
CA LEU A 606 24.49 -13.29 19.52
C LEU A 606 24.14 -12.19 20.52
N ALA A 607 25.03 -11.91 21.48
CA ALA A 607 24.83 -10.82 22.44
C ALA A 607 24.72 -9.46 21.74
N ALA A 608 25.53 -9.23 20.70
CA ALA A 608 25.52 -7.99 19.95
C ALA A 608 24.23 -7.82 19.12
N LYS A 609 23.81 -8.88 18.42
CA LYS A 609 22.56 -8.95 17.65
C LYS A 609 21.30 -8.73 18.50
N ARG A 610 21.34 -9.14 19.78
CA ARG A 610 20.22 -9.00 20.74
C ARG A 610 20.33 -7.76 21.65
N GLY A 611 21.36 -6.93 21.47
CA GLY A 611 21.53 -5.70 22.25
C GLY A 611 21.91 -5.91 23.70
N ARG A 612 22.51 -7.06 24.05
CA ARG A 612 22.84 -7.44 25.44
C ARG A 612 24.16 -6.81 25.88
N LEU A 613 24.16 -5.51 26.13
CA LEU A 613 25.38 -4.74 26.46
C LEU A 613 26.18 -5.33 27.63
N GLY A 614 25.52 -5.81 28.69
CA GLY A 614 26.18 -6.43 29.83
C GLY A 614 27.01 -7.66 29.40
N SER A 615 26.40 -8.59 28.67
CA SER A 615 27.09 -9.78 28.17
C SER A 615 28.21 -9.42 27.18
N VAL A 616 28.00 -8.43 26.31
CA VAL A 616 29.04 -7.94 25.38
C VAL A 616 30.27 -7.43 26.16
N LYS A 617 30.06 -6.58 27.19
CA LYS A 617 31.14 -6.07 28.04
C LYS A 617 31.90 -7.19 28.73
N THR A 618 31.18 -8.16 29.29
CA THR A 618 31.78 -9.30 29.99
C THR A 618 32.58 -10.19 29.04
N LEU A 619 32.08 -10.47 27.83
CA LEU A 619 32.78 -11.25 26.82
C LEU A 619 34.09 -10.56 26.37
N CYS A 620 34.04 -9.27 26.06
CA CYS A 620 35.25 -8.53 25.67
C CYS A 620 36.27 -8.43 26.81
N ALA A 621 35.82 -8.31 28.06
CA ALA A 621 36.70 -8.32 29.24
C ALA A 621 37.36 -9.70 29.50
N LYS A 622 36.89 -10.76 28.83
CA LYS A 622 37.42 -12.13 28.87
C LYS A 622 38.07 -12.52 27.53
N ASP A 623 38.65 -11.53 26.85
CA ASP A 623 39.42 -11.67 25.60
C ASP A 623 38.65 -12.31 24.44
N ALA A 624 37.32 -12.23 24.43
CA ALA A 624 36.54 -12.64 23.26
C ALA A 624 36.89 -11.75 22.06
N LYS A 625 37.28 -12.38 20.95
CA LYS A 625 37.64 -11.66 19.72
C LYS A 625 36.46 -10.85 19.21
N VAL A 626 36.67 -9.54 19.08
CA VAL A 626 35.66 -8.57 18.63
C VAL A 626 35.38 -8.62 17.13
N ASP A 627 36.29 -9.21 16.36
CA ASP A 627 36.22 -9.34 14.90
C ASP A 627 36.06 -10.81 14.48
N VAL A 628 34.92 -11.39 14.84
CA VAL A 628 34.57 -12.77 14.51
C VAL A 628 33.42 -12.78 13.52
N HIS A 629 33.54 -13.58 12.46
CA HIS A 629 32.57 -13.58 11.38
C HIS A 629 31.72 -14.85 11.44
N ASN A 630 30.41 -14.71 11.24
CA ASN A 630 29.48 -15.84 11.13
C ASN A 630 29.51 -16.46 9.71
N LYS A 631 28.58 -17.38 9.40
CA LYS A 631 28.52 -18.02 8.07
C LYS A 631 28.20 -17.04 6.94
N ASP A 632 27.56 -15.91 7.22
CA ASP A 632 27.27 -14.83 6.26
C ASP A 632 28.40 -13.79 6.20
N GLY A 633 29.45 -13.98 7.00
CA GLY A 633 30.55 -13.04 7.14
C GLY A 633 30.20 -11.86 8.05
N ASP A 634 29.07 -11.84 8.74
CA ASP A 634 28.74 -10.71 9.59
C ASP A 634 29.57 -10.72 10.87
N ALA A 635 30.26 -9.60 11.14
CA ALA A 635 30.89 -9.32 12.42
C ALA A 635 29.85 -8.88 13.47
N PRO A 636 30.10 -9.03 14.79
CA PRO A 636 29.22 -8.53 15.85
C PRO A 636 28.81 -7.06 15.66
N LEU A 637 29.73 -6.24 15.15
CA LEU A 637 29.47 -4.83 14.85
C LEU A 637 28.41 -4.64 13.74
N ILE A 638 28.45 -5.46 12.68
CA ILE A 638 27.45 -5.44 11.59
C ILE A 638 26.08 -5.86 12.13
N LEU A 639 26.02 -6.93 12.93
CA LEU A 639 24.78 -7.43 13.51
C LEU A 639 24.14 -6.41 14.48
N ALA A 640 24.93 -5.79 15.36
CA ALA A 640 24.45 -4.74 16.27
C ALA A 640 24.01 -3.49 15.52
N ALA A 641 24.73 -3.11 14.45
CA ALA A 641 24.40 -1.96 13.62
C ALA A 641 23.08 -2.16 12.87
N GLY A 642 22.88 -3.32 12.22
CA GLY A 642 21.63 -3.65 11.52
C GLY A 642 20.43 -3.82 12.46
N SER A 643 20.67 -4.30 13.69
CA SER A 643 19.63 -4.51 14.71
C SER A 643 19.30 -3.27 15.54
N GLY A 644 20.04 -2.15 15.37
CA GLY A 644 19.72 -0.87 16.00
C GLY A 644 20.22 -0.70 17.44
N HIS A 645 21.24 -1.47 17.86
CA HIS A 645 21.73 -1.43 19.24
C HIS A 645 22.90 -0.45 19.42
N ALA A 646 22.58 0.85 19.52
CA ALA A 646 23.57 1.93 19.52
C ALA A 646 24.64 1.82 20.62
N ASP A 647 24.26 1.47 21.85
CA ASP A 647 25.21 1.34 22.96
C ASP A 647 26.20 0.18 22.77
N VAL A 648 25.72 -0.91 22.17
CA VAL A 648 26.58 -2.04 21.80
C VAL A 648 27.55 -1.63 20.69
N VAL A 649 27.07 -0.92 19.66
CA VAL A 649 27.93 -0.42 18.58
C VAL A 649 29.03 0.50 19.12
N LYS A 650 28.66 1.48 19.96
CA LYS A 650 29.63 2.39 20.59
C LYS A 650 30.70 1.63 21.37
N PHE A 651 30.27 0.62 22.14
CA PHE A 651 31.19 -0.19 22.92
C PHE A 651 32.10 -1.05 22.04
N LEU A 652 31.56 -1.76 21.03
CA LEU A 652 32.36 -2.62 20.14
C LEU A 652 33.42 -1.82 19.37
N VAL A 653 33.09 -0.63 18.87
CA VAL A 653 34.06 0.26 18.23
C VAL A 653 35.14 0.70 19.24
N SER A 654 34.76 1.04 20.47
CA SER A 654 35.75 1.38 21.53
C SER A 654 36.63 0.19 21.94
N ALA A 655 36.12 -1.04 21.77
CA ALA A 655 36.85 -2.28 22.02
C ALA A 655 37.69 -2.73 20.82
N GLY A 656 37.79 -1.93 19.75
CA GLY A 656 38.65 -2.19 18.60
C GLY A 656 38.01 -2.98 17.46
N SER A 657 36.68 -3.11 17.40
CA SER A 657 36.03 -3.68 16.21
C SER A 657 36.31 -2.83 14.96
N PRO A 658 36.69 -3.43 13.83
CA PRO A 658 36.92 -2.69 12.58
C PRO A 658 35.64 -1.99 12.12
N VAL A 659 35.69 -0.66 12.01
CA VAL A 659 34.53 0.18 11.67
C VAL A 659 33.95 -0.16 10.29
N ASP A 660 34.81 -0.57 9.35
CA ASP A 660 34.46 -0.95 7.97
C ASP A 660 34.61 -2.46 7.70
N ALA A 661 34.41 -3.30 8.72
CA ALA A 661 34.32 -4.75 8.53
C ALA A 661 33.30 -5.09 7.43
N LYS A 662 33.56 -6.12 6.61
CA LYS A 662 32.68 -6.48 5.49
C LYS A 662 32.14 -7.89 5.65
N SER A 663 30.83 -8.03 5.45
CA SER A 663 30.21 -9.35 5.30
C SER A 663 30.59 -10.03 3.98
N LYS A 664 30.17 -11.28 3.78
CA LYS A 664 30.36 -11.96 2.49
C LYS A 664 29.65 -11.24 1.34
N ASP A 665 28.54 -10.56 1.63
CA ASP A 665 27.82 -9.70 0.69
C ASP A 665 28.46 -8.32 0.53
N GLY A 666 29.57 -8.05 1.22
CA GLY A 666 30.27 -6.77 1.21
C GLY A 666 29.58 -5.66 2.01
N ASN A 667 28.58 -5.99 2.85
CA ASN A 667 27.92 -4.99 3.68
C ASN A 667 28.85 -4.55 4.82
N THR A 668 28.98 -3.23 5.02
CA THR A 668 29.65 -2.64 6.18
C THR A 668 28.66 -2.37 7.32
N PRO A 669 29.11 -2.13 8.56
CA PRO A 669 28.24 -1.66 9.64
C PRO A 669 27.44 -0.42 9.27
N LEU A 670 28.03 0.49 8.49
CA LEU A 670 27.36 1.71 8.01
C LEU A 670 26.23 1.37 7.02
N ILE A 671 26.44 0.42 6.10
CA ILE A 671 25.41 -0.06 5.17
C ILE A 671 24.27 -0.74 5.95
N ALA A 672 24.59 -1.62 6.89
CA ALA A 672 23.60 -2.33 7.70
C ALA A 672 22.75 -1.38 8.58
N ALA A 673 23.38 -0.42 9.26
CA ALA A 673 22.66 0.61 10.03
C ALA A 673 21.78 1.49 9.13
N SER A 674 22.24 1.78 7.91
CA SER A 674 21.50 2.59 6.95
C SER A 674 20.31 1.86 6.34
N GLU A 675 20.43 0.54 6.13
CA GLU A 675 19.32 -0.32 5.72
C GLU A 675 18.23 -0.41 6.80
N GLY A 676 18.62 -0.51 8.07
CA GLY A 676 17.71 -0.54 9.22
C GLY A 676 17.16 0.83 9.68
N GLY A 677 17.70 1.94 9.16
CA GLY A 677 17.22 3.29 9.49
C GLY A 677 17.75 3.87 10.80
N HIS A 678 18.84 3.30 11.34
CA HIS A 678 19.34 3.59 12.69
C HIS A 678 20.21 4.85 12.71
N ALA A 679 19.58 6.02 12.65
CA ALA A 679 20.25 7.32 12.48
C ALA A 679 21.33 7.65 13.53
N GLU A 680 21.13 7.27 14.80
CA GLU A 680 22.13 7.46 15.85
C GLU A 680 23.42 6.66 15.57
N ILE A 681 23.26 5.42 15.12
CA ILE A 681 24.38 4.53 14.77
C ILE A 681 25.12 5.07 13.56
N VAL A 682 24.38 5.48 12.52
CA VAL A 682 24.97 6.09 11.31
C VAL A 682 25.78 7.32 11.69
N LYS A 683 25.22 8.23 12.50
CA LYS A 683 25.92 9.43 12.97
C LYS A 683 27.21 9.08 13.73
N PHE A 684 27.15 8.07 14.59
CA PHE A 684 28.31 7.62 15.35
C PHE A 684 29.38 6.99 14.44
N LEU A 685 29.02 6.09 13.53
CA LEU A 685 29.97 5.45 12.60
C LEU A 685 30.64 6.47 11.67
N VAL A 686 29.88 7.45 11.16
CA VAL A 686 30.44 8.57 10.38
C VAL A 686 31.43 9.39 11.23
N SER A 687 31.14 9.62 12.52
CA SER A 687 32.09 10.30 13.43
C SER A 687 33.34 9.48 13.74
N LYS A 688 33.36 8.20 13.38
CA LYS A 688 34.48 7.28 13.50
C LYS A 688 35.13 6.99 12.14
N GLU A 689 34.92 7.87 11.18
CA GLU A 689 35.56 7.85 9.85
C GLU A 689 35.24 6.58 9.04
N ALA A 690 34.05 5.98 9.26
CA ALA A 690 33.55 4.90 8.40
C ALA A 690 33.51 5.34 6.92
N ASP A 691 33.90 4.45 6.00
CA ASP A 691 33.85 4.73 4.57
C ASP A 691 32.40 4.91 4.10
N ILE A 692 32.01 6.16 3.92
CA ILE A 692 30.67 6.60 3.53
C ILE A 692 30.25 6.04 2.16
N ASN A 693 31.23 5.85 1.27
CA ASN A 693 31.02 5.45 -0.11
C ASN A 693 31.38 3.99 -0.36
N ALA A 694 31.60 3.21 0.71
CA ALA A 694 31.80 1.78 0.62
C ALA A 694 30.63 1.14 -0.15
N LYS A 695 30.99 0.27 -1.11
CA LYS A 695 30.04 -0.49 -1.91
C LYS A 695 30.02 -1.95 -1.46
N ASN A 696 28.83 -2.51 -1.35
CA ASN A 696 28.65 -3.94 -1.18
C ASN A 696 28.76 -4.69 -2.53
N ASN A 697 28.58 -6.01 -2.55
CA ASN A 697 28.72 -6.82 -3.78
C ASN A 697 27.69 -6.47 -4.87
N ARG A 698 26.56 -5.87 -4.48
CA ARG A 698 25.55 -5.33 -5.41
C ARG A 698 25.84 -3.88 -5.81
N GLN A 699 27.05 -3.40 -5.53
CA GLN A 699 27.47 -2.01 -5.73
C GLN A 699 26.64 -0.97 -4.95
N LYS A 700 25.86 -1.40 -3.93
CA LYS A 700 25.02 -0.50 -3.14
C LYS A 700 25.83 0.16 -2.02
N THR A 701 25.70 1.47 -1.90
CA THR A 701 26.23 2.28 -0.80
C THR A 701 25.22 2.40 0.36
N ALA A 702 25.67 2.93 1.49
CA ALA A 702 24.81 3.26 2.62
C ALA A 702 23.67 4.23 2.22
N LEU A 703 23.97 5.20 1.36
CA LEU A 703 23.00 6.17 0.85
C LEU A 703 21.92 5.49 0.00
N ILE A 704 22.32 4.56 -0.88
CA ILE A 704 21.39 3.79 -1.72
C ILE A 704 20.41 3.00 -0.86
N ARG A 705 20.90 2.27 0.17
CA ARG A 705 20.03 1.49 1.07
C ARG A 705 19.09 2.36 1.88
N ALA A 706 19.59 3.46 2.45
CA ALA A 706 18.76 4.40 3.20
C ALA A 706 17.67 5.03 2.33
N ALA A 707 18.01 5.38 1.08
CA ALA A 707 17.07 5.99 0.14
C ALA A 707 15.99 4.99 -0.32
N GLN A 708 16.39 3.77 -0.69
CA GLN A 708 15.49 2.70 -1.10
C GLN A 708 14.44 2.37 -0.01
N ASN A 709 14.88 2.34 1.26
CA ASN A 709 14.02 2.01 2.40
C ASN A 709 13.28 3.20 3.01
N GLY A 710 13.51 4.43 2.53
CA GLY A 710 12.77 5.62 2.98
C GLY A 710 13.29 6.28 4.26
N HIS A 711 14.54 6.03 4.65
CA HIS A 711 15.10 6.48 5.94
C HIS A 711 15.62 7.91 5.88
N ARG A 712 14.72 8.89 5.96
CA ARG A 712 15.02 10.33 5.76
C ARG A 712 16.13 10.88 6.65
N SER A 713 16.11 10.55 7.94
CA SER A 713 17.12 11.02 8.89
C SER A 713 18.51 10.51 8.55
N VAL A 714 18.61 9.24 8.13
CA VAL A 714 19.87 8.63 7.68
C VAL A 714 20.36 9.28 6.39
N VAL A 715 19.49 9.49 5.40
CA VAL A 715 19.84 10.17 4.14
C VAL A 715 20.40 11.56 4.40
N LYS A 716 19.78 12.35 5.30
CA LYS A 716 20.30 13.67 5.69
C LYS A 716 21.71 13.59 6.28
N ILE A 717 21.96 12.63 7.17
CA ILE A 717 23.27 12.45 7.81
C ILE A 717 24.33 12.10 6.76
N LEU A 718 24.04 11.12 5.89
CA LEU A 718 24.96 10.67 4.85
C LEU A 718 25.25 11.77 3.81
N MET A 719 24.24 12.53 3.39
CA MET A 719 24.44 13.69 2.49
C MET A 719 25.29 14.78 3.14
N ALA A 720 25.05 15.07 4.42
CA ALA A 720 25.86 16.04 5.17
C ALA A 720 27.32 15.57 5.33
N ALA A 721 27.53 14.26 5.38
CA ALA A 721 28.84 13.64 5.48
C ALA A 721 29.56 13.51 4.13
N GLY A 722 28.92 13.85 2.99
CA GLY A 722 29.55 13.81 1.67
C GLY A 722 29.38 12.48 0.93
N ALA A 723 28.30 11.74 1.17
CA ALA A 723 27.97 10.55 0.39
C ALA A 723 27.80 10.88 -1.11
N ASP A 724 28.37 10.05 -1.97
CA ASP A 724 28.27 10.15 -3.42
C ASP A 724 26.83 9.82 -3.87
N MET A 725 26.11 10.86 -4.28
CA MET A 725 24.73 10.76 -4.77
C MET A 725 24.63 10.17 -6.17
N SER A 726 25.74 10.17 -6.92
CA SER A 726 25.83 9.61 -8.28
C SER A 726 26.21 8.13 -8.27
N ALA A 727 26.60 7.57 -7.13
CA ALA A 727 26.92 6.16 -7.02
C ALA A 727 25.73 5.30 -7.49
N GLU A 728 26.02 4.40 -8.42
CA GLU A 728 25.07 3.45 -8.97
C GLU A 728 25.33 2.05 -8.44
N ASP A 729 24.25 1.30 -8.27
CA ASP A 729 24.28 -0.13 -8.04
C ASP A 729 24.58 -0.92 -9.33
N TRP A 730 24.58 -2.25 -9.25
CA TRP A 730 24.92 -3.11 -10.41
C TRP A 730 23.90 -3.01 -11.56
N GLU A 731 22.69 -2.50 -11.31
CA GLU A 731 21.65 -2.25 -12.32
C GLU A 731 21.77 -0.85 -12.94
N GLY A 732 22.78 -0.06 -12.54
CA GLY A 732 22.91 1.34 -12.96
C GLY A 732 21.96 2.29 -12.22
N LYS A 733 21.42 1.88 -11.07
CA LYS A 733 20.45 2.69 -10.32
C LYS A 733 21.13 3.39 -9.15
N ASN A 734 20.99 4.71 -9.10
CA ASN A 734 21.43 5.52 -7.97
C ASN A 734 20.34 5.66 -6.90
N ALA A 735 20.69 6.34 -5.78
CA ALA A 735 19.79 6.54 -4.66
C ALA A 735 18.48 7.25 -5.05
N LEU A 736 18.52 8.19 -6.00
CA LEU A 736 17.36 8.94 -6.47
C LEU A 736 16.43 8.05 -7.30
N THR A 737 16.98 7.25 -8.20
CA THR A 737 16.23 6.30 -9.03
C THR A 737 15.53 5.27 -8.16
N LEU A 738 16.25 4.65 -7.22
CA LEU A 738 15.67 3.65 -6.32
C LEU A 738 14.62 4.24 -5.38
N ALA A 739 14.83 5.45 -4.85
CA ALA A 739 13.79 6.14 -4.07
C ALA A 739 12.53 6.46 -4.91
N SER A 740 12.70 6.71 -6.21
CA SER A 740 11.58 6.93 -7.13
C SER A 740 10.81 5.64 -7.43
N GLU A 741 11.52 4.53 -7.68
CA GLU A 741 10.91 3.21 -7.90
C GLU A 741 10.16 2.70 -6.67
N THR A 742 10.67 2.97 -5.46
CA THR A 742 10.02 2.55 -4.20
C THR A 742 9.04 3.59 -3.64
N GLY A 743 8.73 4.66 -4.37
CA GLY A 743 7.72 5.65 -4.01
C GLY A 743 8.05 6.52 -2.78
N ARG A 744 9.33 6.74 -2.47
CA ARG A 744 9.79 7.47 -1.28
C ARG A 744 9.87 8.99 -1.54
N GLN A 745 8.71 9.65 -1.66
CA GLN A 745 8.64 11.07 -2.05
C GLN A 745 9.51 12.01 -1.21
N GLU A 746 9.52 11.86 0.12
CA GLU A 746 10.34 12.71 1.00
C GLU A 746 11.86 12.56 0.76
N ILE A 747 12.31 11.37 0.33
CA ILE A 747 13.70 11.11 -0.01
C ILE A 747 14.03 11.70 -1.38
N ILE A 748 13.12 11.55 -2.35
CA ILE A 748 13.27 12.13 -3.69
C ILE A 748 13.45 13.64 -3.58
N ASP A 749 12.60 14.30 -2.79
CA ASP A 749 12.67 15.74 -2.58
C ASP A 749 13.99 16.13 -1.92
N LEU A 750 14.42 15.36 -0.91
CA LEU A 750 15.69 15.59 -0.22
C LEU A 750 16.90 15.43 -1.16
N LEU A 751 16.98 14.34 -1.92
CA LEU A 751 18.09 14.07 -2.85
C LEU A 751 18.15 15.07 -4.01
N LYS A 752 17.02 15.70 -4.39
CA LYS A 752 16.97 16.73 -5.44
C LYS A 752 17.39 18.13 -4.95
N THR A 753 17.59 18.35 -3.65
CA THR A 753 17.92 19.68 -3.10
C THR A 753 19.39 20.08 -3.23
N ARG A 754 20.27 19.15 -3.57
CA ARG A 754 21.66 19.37 -4.01
C ARG A 754 21.86 18.73 -5.38
#